data_AF-L8X0V3-F1
#
_entry.id   AF-L8X0V3-F1
#
_cell.length_a   1.000
_cell.length_b   1.000
_cell.length_c   1.000
_cell.angle_alpha   90.00
_cell.angle_beta   90.00
_cell.angle_gamma   90.00
#
_symmetry.space_group_name_H-M   'P 1'
#
loop_
_entity.id
_entity.type
_entity.pdbx_description
1 polymer ?
#
loop_
_entity_poly.entity_id
_entity_poly.type
_entity_poly.pdbx_seq_one_letter_code
_entity_poly.pdbx_strand_id
1 'polypeptide(L)'
;MSFSSRGGAPPSRGRPRLNAAGNSIAAGTVRRGGGPSHQTQPCRYFLRGSCRLGSNCQWSHTTARRTERHPTGNQPSVPNFPGLSNDDFSKVELNQTPGKTFNSLKSYVEDTFKFQTAEQVYRFLSIVCSASSQNTSWVSGAKPPKMGREMALYDLPMLYVSLKQHLDFGLFNAVFGIRLGRQEYNEHALYGLIHSNFEIIQNTVESNMRRLMSARSFRDGPTHFSGKQIFKVMFVTLFEYLTRFKEAPIANPSVRNFAEQIIGWFDEWLVALDSKPPFQDECTTYSEEKREFIIENLQRDRERVSRVINRGQTVVVNNDAQPAYQIPSDADPGLVAALERVFDYDGPGELCETGPRHDNDHAEIELIRIAPTRNELLCEDDPYLPANFFEAPHFHEPRSVERLLDIQFRLLREELTSPIRLAVQLIVEDIKKSRTRVTTLSKLLDAKGGRYVAPASVRESIMFSVFTGVEFEPLELNNRGISVGIEFDTPPYSRARSNRPAVRAEYWQQVSKKRLMQDGLVALIWKDYLGNVDVYVGTVASFGGDLVDCSRKPEGQYRVSIRVSFFDAKANIRIVQALQNRRRHNDTRFLIEAPVFYEGIRPFLEALKREPELLPFAQYLRLQSKQELTRTVIGPPLYSRTPGFSFELKDLFSDEAAVPSLRLNTRDPDSIANARAQLIRSSRMDPSQADAVVDSLTREVALIQGPPGTGKSYTGLELIRVLVKNQIAPILLVAFTNHALDHMLTGILDANITTNIVRLGSRFSIDERLSKYSLSTVERDEGRSRLGSSGKAAYRKMKELEKDMRTLMADISSHKVPASHIEKHISFAYPHHHGEFFTHVPSWIEAIAPKPSDHDEGWETIGESPGQEQSIINFWLKGRDLQFLETRGMKGAKGKSSRHISSHNQFDMLSGPNTELHEHVRP
;
A
#
# COMPACT_ATOMS: atom_id res chain seq x y z
N MET A 1 -34.33 45.82 -0.07
CA MET A 1 -35.80 46.00 0.01
C MET A 1 -36.41 44.61 0.18
N SER A 2 -37.36 44.30 1.07
CA SER A 2 -37.82 44.98 2.31
C SER A 2 -38.91 44.10 2.98
N PHE A 3 -38.90 44.00 4.32
CA PHE A 3 -39.83 43.22 5.20
C PHE A 3 -39.74 41.67 5.08
N SER A 4 -39.86 40.80 6.11
CA SER A 4 -40.63 40.70 7.39
C SER A 4 -42.04 40.07 7.23
N SER A 5 -42.55 39.17 8.11
CA SER A 5 -41.96 38.36 9.22
C SER A 5 -43.00 37.36 9.81
N ARG A 6 -42.59 36.52 10.80
CA ARG A 6 -43.41 35.59 11.66
C ARG A 6 -43.99 34.36 10.95
N GLY A 7 -44.29 33.20 11.57
CA GLY A 7 -44.12 32.65 12.95
C GLY A 7 -44.62 31.17 12.95
N GLY A 8 -44.46 30.28 13.95
CA GLY A 8 -43.94 30.37 15.33
C GLY A 8 -43.53 28.97 15.91
N ALA A 9 -43.57 28.79 17.24
CA ALA A 9 -42.82 27.77 18.01
C ALA A 9 -43.45 26.35 18.21
N PRO A 10 -42.67 25.31 18.61
CA PRO A 10 -43.12 23.95 19.06
C PRO A 10 -43.13 23.81 20.62
N PRO A 11 -43.46 22.64 21.25
CA PRO A 11 -42.40 21.71 21.72
C PRO A 11 -42.73 20.21 22.09
N SER A 12 -41.99 19.25 21.49
CA SER A 12 -41.26 18.14 22.19
C SER A 12 -41.90 16.83 22.78
N ARG A 13 -41.02 15.80 22.93
CA ARG A 13 -40.94 14.68 23.93
C ARG A 13 -41.89 13.45 23.89
N GLY A 14 -41.31 12.25 24.12
CA GLY A 14 -42.00 11.05 24.66
C GLY A 14 -41.43 9.66 24.27
N ARG A 15 -41.10 8.80 25.25
CA ARG A 15 -40.90 7.33 25.15
C ARG A 15 -41.73 6.66 26.27
N PRO A 16 -42.27 5.44 26.09
CA PRO A 16 -41.67 4.19 26.63
C PRO A 16 -41.65 3.04 25.58
N ARG A 17 -40.93 1.90 25.65
CA ARG A 17 -40.32 0.99 26.66
C ARG A 17 -41.11 -0.34 26.87
N LEU A 18 -40.56 -1.41 26.25
CA LEU A 18 -40.52 -2.86 26.61
C LEU A 18 -41.52 -3.48 27.59
N ASN A 19 -42.12 -4.63 27.19
CA ASN A 19 -42.27 -5.93 27.92
C ASN A 19 -43.30 -6.83 27.17
N ALA A 20 -43.46 -8.14 27.42
CA ALA A 20 -42.56 -9.23 27.85
C ALA A 20 -43.30 -10.60 27.70
N ALA A 21 -42.55 -11.71 27.69
CA ALA A 21 -43.03 -13.09 27.82
C ALA A 21 -44.07 -13.61 26.77
N GLY A 22 -44.46 -14.88 26.91
CA GLY A 22 -45.48 -15.57 26.10
C GLY A 22 -45.83 -16.91 26.74
N ASN A 23 -46.85 -17.61 26.21
CA ASN A 23 -47.11 -19.00 26.60
C ASN A 23 -47.93 -19.77 25.53
N SER A 24 -48.10 -21.08 25.75
CA SER A 24 -48.75 -22.04 24.83
C SER A 24 -50.21 -22.38 25.23
N ILE A 25 -50.76 -23.51 24.74
CA ILE A 25 -52.10 -24.11 25.00
C ILE A 25 -53.23 -23.58 24.07
N ALA A 26 -54.22 -24.37 23.59
CA ALA A 26 -54.28 -25.79 23.15
C ALA A 26 -55.63 -26.06 22.39
N ALA A 27 -55.68 -27.14 21.60
CA ALA A 27 -56.83 -27.98 21.19
C ALA A 27 -58.21 -27.36 20.79
N GLY A 28 -58.77 -27.81 19.65
CA GLY A 28 -60.18 -27.59 19.30
C GLY A 28 -60.61 -28.10 17.90
N THR A 29 -61.43 -29.15 17.85
CA THR A 29 -62.05 -29.74 16.63
C THR A 29 -63.03 -28.77 15.92
N VAL A 30 -63.34 -28.86 14.61
CA VAL A 30 -64.14 -29.93 13.92
C VAL A 30 -63.90 -29.92 12.38
N ARG A 31 -64.21 -31.04 11.69
CA ARG A 31 -64.07 -31.25 10.22
C ARG A 31 -65.25 -30.68 9.37
N ARG A 32 -64.96 -30.18 8.15
CA ARG A 32 -65.51 -30.70 6.86
C ARG A 32 -64.81 -30.09 5.62
N GLY A 33 -64.80 -30.84 4.51
CA GLY A 33 -63.81 -30.74 3.42
C GLY A 33 -63.90 -29.53 2.46
N GLY A 34 -62.81 -29.31 1.70
CA GLY A 34 -62.66 -28.15 0.80
C GLY A 34 -61.37 -28.06 -0.03
N GLY A 35 -60.96 -29.14 -0.73
CA GLY A 35 -59.95 -29.11 -1.81
C GLY A 35 -58.45 -28.96 -1.41
N PRO A 36 -57.50 -29.42 -2.25
CA PRO A 36 -56.06 -29.25 -2.03
C PRO A 36 -55.54 -27.90 -2.56
N SER A 37 -55.21 -26.98 -1.65
CA SER A 37 -54.62 -25.68 -1.98
C SER A 37 -53.12 -25.79 -2.29
N HIS A 38 -52.78 -26.19 -3.52
CA HIS A 38 -51.40 -26.14 -4.01
C HIS A 38 -50.84 -24.72 -3.96
N GLN A 39 -49.74 -24.52 -3.23
CA GLN A 39 -49.06 -23.22 -3.20
C GLN A 39 -48.28 -23.01 -4.50
N THR A 40 -48.43 -21.82 -5.10
CA THR A 40 -47.90 -21.48 -6.44
C THR A 40 -46.38 -21.32 -6.50
N GLN A 41 -45.67 -21.42 -5.37
CA GLN A 41 -44.20 -21.32 -5.36
C GLN A 41 -43.53 -22.69 -5.58
N PRO A 42 -42.45 -22.77 -6.38
CA PRO A 42 -41.78 -24.01 -6.71
C PRO A 42 -40.92 -24.55 -5.55
N CYS A 43 -40.90 -25.88 -5.40
CA CYS A 43 -40.14 -26.55 -4.35
C CYS A 43 -38.63 -26.36 -4.52
N ARG A 44 -37.97 -25.78 -3.51
CA ARG A 44 -36.51 -25.51 -3.51
C ARG A 44 -35.64 -26.77 -3.56
N TYR A 45 -36.16 -27.93 -3.17
CA TYR A 45 -35.45 -29.21 -3.25
C TYR A 45 -35.55 -29.82 -4.65
N PHE A 46 -36.72 -29.74 -5.29
CA PHE A 46 -36.91 -30.12 -6.70
C PHE A 46 -36.03 -29.28 -7.63
N LEU A 47 -35.96 -27.96 -7.40
CA LEU A 47 -35.03 -27.04 -8.09
C LEU A 47 -33.53 -27.33 -7.84
N ARG A 48 -33.19 -28.30 -6.99
CA ARG A 48 -31.83 -28.80 -6.74
C ARG A 48 -31.63 -30.27 -7.13
N GLY A 49 -32.56 -30.85 -7.90
CA GLY A 49 -32.43 -32.15 -8.54
C GLY A 49 -33.17 -33.31 -7.87
N SER A 50 -33.64 -33.20 -6.62
CA SER A 50 -34.50 -34.24 -6.02
C SER A 50 -35.34 -33.74 -4.84
N CYS A 51 -36.58 -34.21 -4.76
CA CYS A 51 -37.50 -33.93 -3.65
C CYS A 51 -38.03 -35.24 -3.05
N ARG A 52 -37.56 -35.60 -1.85
CA ARG A 52 -37.88 -36.89 -1.18
C ARG A 52 -39.36 -37.04 -0.77
N LEU A 53 -40.18 -36.00 -0.89
CA LEU A 53 -41.61 -36.02 -0.58
C LEU A 53 -42.50 -36.32 -1.80
N GLY A 54 -41.94 -36.38 -3.01
CA GLY A 54 -42.65 -36.81 -4.22
C GLY A 54 -43.96 -36.03 -4.48
N SER A 55 -45.04 -36.78 -4.71
CA SER A 55 -46.40 -36.28 -4.92
C SER A 55 -47.07 -35.70 -3.65
N ASN A 56 -46.56 -36.00 -2.46
CA ASN A 56 -47.07 -35.48 -1.19
C ASN A 56 -46.48 -34.09 -0.82
N CYS A 57 -45.69 -33.48 -1.70
CA CYS A 57 -45.13 -32.14 -1.50
C CYS A 57 -46.19 -31.05 -1.77
N GLN A 58 -46.42 -30.18 -0.78
CA GLN A 58 -47.39 -29.06 -0.89
C GLN A 58 -46.91 -27.88 -1.77
N TRP A 59 -45.63 -27.90 -2.18
CA TRP A 59 -44.98 -26.90 -3.02
C TRP A 59 -44.89 -27.38 -4.47
N SER A 60 -45.00 -26.47 -5.44
CA SER A 60 -45.11 -26.84 -6.85
C SER A 60 -43.88 -27.58 -7.39
N HIS A 61 -44.12 -28.64 -8.18
CA HIS A 61 -43.13 -29.37 -8.98
C HIS A 61 -43.32 -29.17 -10.50
N THR A 62 -44.26 -28.31 -10.95
CA THR A 62 -44.47 -28.06 -12.37
C THR A 62 -43.51 -26.99 -12.91
N THR A 63 -42.60 -27.41 -13.79
CA THR A 63 -41.76 -26.51 -14.59
C THR A 63 -42.61 -25.79 -15.64
N ALA A 64 -42.93 -24.53 -15.39
CA ALA A 64 -43.64 -23.69 -16.36
C ALA A 64 -42.80 -23.52 -17.64
N ARG A 65 -43.34 -23.97 -18.79
CA ARG A 65 -42.77 -23.70 -20.12
C ARG A 65 -42.62 -22.18 -20.28
N ARG A 66 -41.39 -21.70 -20.47
CA ARG A 66 -41.17 -20.36 -21.02
C ARG A 66 -41.58 -20.41 -22.49
N THR A 67 -42.54 -19.58 -22.88
CA THR A 67 -42.87 -19.35 -24.28
C THR A 67 -41.67 -18.76 -25.01
N GLU A 68 -41.54 -19.13 -26.28
CA GLU A 68 -40.47 -18.63 -27.14
C GLU A 68 -40.63 -17.13 -27.35
N ARG A 69 -39.53 -16.40 -27.14
CA ARG A 69 -39.34 -15.04 -27.64
C ARG A 69 -38.02 -15.03 -28.37
N HIS A 70 -38.02 -14.56 -29.62
CA HIS A 70 -36.79 -14.41 -30.39
C HIS A 70 -35.78 -13.55 -29.63
N PRO A 71 -34.48 -13.89 -29.66
CA PRO A 71 -33.44 -13.09 -29.03
C PRO A 71 -33.17 -11.83 -29.86
N THR A 72 -33.89 -10.74 -29.59
CA THR A 72 -33.38 -9.41 -29.92
C THR A 72 -32.14 -9.15 -29.06
N GLY A 73 -31.04 -8.79 -29.70
CA GLY A 73 -29.72 -8.72 -29.07
C GLY A 73 -29.65 -7.65 -27.98
N ASN A 74 -29.53 -8.09 -26.73
CA ASN A 74 -29.05 -7.28 -25.61
C ASN A 74 -28.30 -8.21 -24.64
N GLN A 75 -26.99 -8.30 -24.81
CA GLN A 75 -26.13 -8.93 -23.80
C GLN A 75 -26.18 -8.08 -22.52
N PRO A 76 -26.14 -8.68 -21.31
CA PRO A 76 -25.76 -7.94 -20.13
C PRO A 76 -24.31 -7.48 -20.32
N SER A 77 -24.07 -6.17 -20.31
CA SER A 77 -22.75 -5.58 -20.51
C SER A 77 -21.78 -6.05 -19.43
N VAL A 78 -20.89 -6.98 -19.80
CA VAL A 78 -19.72 -7.33 -18.99
C VAL A 78 -18.82 -6.09 -18.93
N PRO A 79 -18.31 -5.69 -17.75
CA PRO A 79 -17.30 -4.64 -17.68
C PRO A 79 -15.98 -5.19 -18.23
N ASN A 80 -15.76 -5.01 -19.53
CA ASN A 80 -14.45 -5.21 -20.15
C ASN A 80 -13.46 -4.23 -19.51
N PHE A 81 -12.52 -4.77 -18.72
CA PHE A 81 -11.31 -4.08 -18.29
C PHE A 81 -10.12 -4.65 -19.07
N PRO A 82 -9.88 -4.19 -20.32
CA PRO A 82 -8.73 -4.61 -21.13
C PRO A 82 -7.41 -4.10 -20.53
N GLY A 83 -6.32 -4.74 -20.96
CA GLY A 83 -4.95 -4.47 -20.50
C GLY A 83 -4.16 -5.74 -20.19
N LEU A 84 -4.85 -6.87 -19.98
CA LEU A 84 -4.25 -8.16 -19.64
C LEU A 84 -4.88 -9.25 -20.53
N SER A 85 -4.10 -9.82 -21.44
CA SER A 85 -4.50 -10.75 -22.52
C SER A 85 -5.62 -10.22 -23.44
N ASN A 86 -5.30 -9.22 -24.26
CA ASN A 86 -6.21 -8.59 -25.23
C ASN A 86 -6.43 -9.43 -26.52
N ASP A 87 -6.97 -10.64 -26.41
CA ASP A 87 -7.63 -11.30 -27.56
C ASP A 87 -8.85 -12.14 -27.15
N ASP A 88 -9.67 -12.53 -28.14
CA ASP A 88 -10.74 -13.53 -27.98
C ASP A 88 -10.31 -14.94 -28.43
N PHE A 89 -9.05 -15.11 -28.85
CA PHE A 89 -8.59 -16.29 -29.61
C PHE A 89 -7.65 -17.21 -28.83
N SER A 90 -6.92 -16.66 -27.86
CA SER A 90 -5.98 -17.32 -26.94
C SER A 90 -6.49 -17.38 -25.49
N LYS A 91 -7.76 -17.00 -25.27
CA LYS A 91 -8.45 -17.15 -23.98
C LYS A 91 -8.55 -18.63 -23.55
N VAL A 92 -7.58 -19.04 -22.73
CA VAL A 92 -7.83 -20.00 -21.65
C VAL A 92 -8.90 -19.38 -20.71
N GLU A 93 -9.78 -20.17 -20.11
CA GLU A 93 -10.84 -19.64 -19.23
C GLU A 93 -10.30 -19.17 -17.87
N LEU A 94 -9.57 -18.05 -17.84
CA LEU A 94 -9.04 -17.41 -16.63
C LEU A 94 -10.13 -16.85 -15.69
N ASN A 95 -11.42 -17.08 -16.00
CA ASN A 95 -12.59 -16.56 -15.28
C ASN A 95 -12.86 -17.23 -13.91
N GLN A 96 -11.92 -18.01 -13.38
CA GLN A 96 -11.99 -18.58 -12.03
C GLN A 96 -11.46 -17.60 -11.00
N THR A 97 -12.37 -17.07 -10.16
CA THR A 97 -12.01 -16.29 -8.98
C THR A 97 -11.26 -17.17 -7.96
N PRO A 98 -10.45 -16.62 -7.03
CA PRO A 98 -9.66 -17.41 -6.08
C PRO A 98 -10.46 -18.49 -5.34
N GLY A 99 -11.69 -18.18 -4.91
CA GLY A 99 -12.58 -19.14 -4.26
C GLY A 99 -13.19 -20.21 -5.18
N LYS A 100 -13.23 -20.00 -6.51
CA LYS A 100 -13.54 -21.08 -7.47
C LYS A 100 -12.30 -21.94 -7.69
N THR A 101 -11.17 -21.32 -8.04
CA THR A 101 -9.90 -22.02 -8.28
C THR A 101 -9.51 -22.89 -7.10
N PHE A 102 -9.63 -22.41 -5.85
CA PHE A 102 -9.38 -23.22 -4.65
C PHE A 102 -10.27 -24.46 -4.54
N ASN A 103 -11.57 -24.34 -4.87
CA ASN A 103 -12.47 -25.50 -4.88
C ASN A 103 -12.13 -26.49 -6.00
N SER A 104 -11.70 -26.01 -7.17
CA SER A 104 -11.19 -26.84 -8.27
C SER A 104 -9.88 -27.54 -7.89
N LEU A 105 -8.96 -26.81 -7.24
CA LEU A 105 -7.65 -27.29 -6.79
C LEU A 105 -7.75 -28.30 -5.65
N LYS A 106 -8.79 -28.26 -4.81
CA LYS A 106 -8.89 -29.14 -3.63
C LYS A 106 -8.63 -30.62 -3.97
N SER A 107 -9.18 -31.10 -5.09
CA SER A 107 -9.00 -32.48 -5.57
C SER A 107 -7.56 -32.87 -5.94
N TYR A 108 -6.64 -31.90 -6.05
CA TYR A 108 -5.21 -32.06 -6.35
C TYR A 108 -4.31 -31.76 -5.13
N VAL A 109 -4.90 -31.38 -3.99
CA VAL A 109 -4.20 -30.91 -2.77
C VAL A 109 -4.50 -31.80 -1.55
N GLU A 110 -5.15 -32.95 -1.77
CA GLU A 110 -5.32 -34.00 -0.75
C GLU A 110 -4.05 -34.88 -0.74
N ASP A 111 -3.52 -35.24 0.45
CA ASP A 111 -2.19 -35.88 0.63
C ASP A 111 -2.00 -37.24 -0.10
N THR A 112 -3.09 -37.81 -0.62
CA THR A 112 -3.12 -39.06 -1.38
C THR A 112 -3.07 -38.85 -2.89
N PHE A 113 -3.25 -37.61 -3.37
CA PHE A 113 -3.28 -37.30 -4.80
C PHE A 113 -1.88 -37.32 -5.41
N LYS A 114 -1.75 -38.01 -6.55
CA LYS A 114 -0.57 -37.95 -7.42
C LYS A 114 -1.05 -37.86 -8.87
N PHE A 115 -0.33 -37.09 -9.69
CA PHE A 115 -0.59 -37.04 -11.12
C PHE A 115 -0.32 -38.41 -11.77
N GLN A 116 -1.33 -38.94 -12.46
CA GLN A 116 -1.27 -40.23 -13.17
C GLN A 116 -1.51 -40.09 -14.67
N THR A 117 -2.14 -38.99 -15.12
CA THR A 117 -2.46 -38.77 -16.54
C THR A 117 -2.10 -37.37 -17.02
N ALA A 118 -1.81 -37.25 -18.33
CA ALA A 118 -1.60 -35.96 -18.99
C ALA A 118 -2.79 -35.01 -18.81
N GLU A 119 -4.01 -35.54 -18.85
CA GLU A 119 -5.23 -34.75 -18.67
C GLU A 119 -5.32 -34.15 -17.26
N GLN A 120 -4.94 -34.89 -16.21
CA GLN A 120 -4.89 -34.36 -14.85
C GLN A 120 -3.88 -33.22 -14.74
N VAL A 121 -2.70 -33.37 -15.34
CA VAL A 121 -1.67 -32.31 -15.37
C VAL A 121 -2.14 -31.10 -16.17
N TYR A 122 -2.69 -31.27 -17.37
CA TYR A 122 -3.21 -30.16 -18.17
C TYR A 122 -4.37 -29.44 -17.48
N ARG A 123 -5.33 -30.16 -16.90
CA ARG A 123 -6.43 -29.56 -16.12
C ARG A 123 -5.89 -28.81 -14.91
N PHE A 124 -4.93 -29.37 -14.16
CA PHE A 124 -4.28 -28.70 -13.05
C PHE A 124 -3.54 -27.42 -13.49
N LEU A 125 -2.67 -27.49 -14.50
CA LEU A 125 -1.94 -26.33 -15.01
C LEU A 125 -2.89 -25.26 -15.57
N SER A 126 -3.96 -25.64 -16.26
CA SER A 126 -5.00 -24.70 -16.71
C SER A 126 -5.76 -24.04 -15.55
N ILE A 127 -5.92 -24.72 -14.42
CA ILE A 127 -6.46 -24.14 -13.18
C ILE A 127 -5.43 -23.20 -12.54
N VAL A 128 -4.14 -23.57 -12.52
CA VAL A 128 -3.03 -22.73 -12.02
C VAL A 128 -2.85 -21.46 -12.87
N CYS A 129 -3.00 -21.51 -14.20
CA CYS A 129 -2.98 -20.31 -15.04
C CYS A 129 -4.03 -19.26 -14.62
N SER A 130 -5.15 -19.68 -14.02
CA SER A 130 -6.12 -18.71 -13.48
C SER A 130 -5.55 -17.94 -12.28
N ALA A 131 -4.62 -18.52 -11.54
CA ALA A 131 -3.80 -17.86 -10.52
C ALA A 131 -2.53 -17.26 -11.17
N SER A 132 -2.75 -16.29 -12.06
CA SER A 132 -1.72 -15.49 -12.72
C SER A 132 -1.84 -14.03 -12.29
N SER A 133 -0.71 -13.33 -12.25
CA SER A 133 -0.63 -11.87 -12.11
C SER A 133 -1.51 -11.10 -13.13
N GLN A 134 -1.81 -11.73 -14.27
CA GLN A 134 -2.63 -11.19 -15.35
C GLN A 134 -4.15 -11.32 -15.08
N ASN A 135 -4.57 -12.05 -14.04
CA ASN A 135 -5.98 -12.21 -13.71
C ASN A 135 -6.48 -11.12 -12.74
N THR A 136 -7.24 -10.15 -13.26
CA THR A 136 -7.81 -9.07 -12.44
C THR A 136 -8.71 -9.56 -11.29
N SER A 137 -9.28 -10.76 -11.37
CA SER A 137 -10.06 -11.36 -10.27
C SER A 137 -9.21 -11.90 -9.11
N TRP A 138 -7.92 -12.12 -9.35
CA TRP A 138 -6.89 -12.43 -8.34
C TRP A 138 -6.21 -11.18 -7.80
N VAL A 139 -6.16 -10.09 -8.57
CA VAL A 139 -5.68 -8.78 -8.08
C VAL A 139 -6.76 -8.04 -7.26
N SER A 140 -8.05 -8.19 -7.59
CA SER A 140 -9.14 -7.35 -7.07
C SER A 140 -9.91 -7.92 -5.88
N GLY A 141 -9.25 -8.11 -4.73
CA GLY A 141 -9.91 -8.11 -3.40
C GLY A 141 -11.10 -9.06 -3.18
N ALA A 142 -11.14 -10.20 -3.87
CA ALA A 142 -12.27 -11.12 -3.84
C ALA A 142 -12.40 -11.80 -2.46
N LYS A 143 -13.56 -11.63 -1.81
CA LYS A 143 -13.80 -12.17 -0.45
C LYS A 143 -13.64 -13.70 -0.40
N PRO A 144 -12.98 -14.27 0.63
CA PRO A 144 -13.01 -15.70 0.86
C PRO A 144 -14.45 -16.19 1.11
N PRO A 145 -14.77 -17.45 0.74
CA PRO A 145 -16.12 -17.99 0.87
C PRO A 145 -16.54 -18.08 2.35
N LYS A 146 -17.81 -17.77 2.65
CA LYS A 146 -18.38 -17.96 3.97
C LYS A 146 -18.62 -19.45 4.25
N MET A 147 -17.70 -20.10 4.96
CA MET A 147 -18.03 -21.29 5.74
C MET A 147 -18.77 -20.89 7.03
N GLY A 148 -19.59 -21.79 7.57
CA GLY A 148 -20.53 -21.48 8.65
C GLY A 148 -19.97 -21.76 10.05
N ARG A 149 -20.21 -20.80 10.95
CA ARG A 149 -20.17 -20.88 12.43
C ARG A 149 -18.86 -21.28 13.14
N GLU A 150 -18.57 -20.46 14.17
CA GLU A 150 -18.05 -20.86 15.48
C GLU A 150 -16.68 -21.59 15.55
N MET A 151 -15.61 -20.79 15.46
CA MET A 151 -14.58 -20.78 16.50
C MET A 151 -14.09 -19.34 16.70
N ALA A 152 -13.83 -18.94 17.95
CA ALA A 152 -13.42 -17.57 18.29
C ALA A 152 -11.92 -17.33 18.02
N LEU A 153 -11.53 -16.08 17.81
CA LEU A 153 -10.17 -15.69 17.42
C LEU A 153 -9.44 -14.99 18.58
N TYR A 154 -9.44 -15.66 19.73
CA TYR A 154 -8.69 -15.31 20.94
C TYR A 154 -8.06 -16.61 21.48
N ASP A 155 -6.72 -16.63 21.54
CA ASP A 155 -5.80 -17.59 22.21
C ASP A 155 -4.57 -17.95 21.35
N LEU A 156 -3.75 -16.94 21.02
CA LEU A 156 -2.41 -17.12 20.45
C LEU A 156 -1.41 -16.12 21.05
N PRO A 157 -0.95 -16.38 22.29
CA PRO A 157 0.48 -16.23 22.59
C PRO A 157 1.09 -17.44 23.34
N MET A 158 0.36 -18.54 23.53
CA MET A 158 0.71 -19.63 24.46
C MET A 158 1.17 -20.97 23.80
N LEU A 159 1.68 -20.94 22.57
CA LEU A 159 2.12 -22.15 21.85
C LEU A 159 3.58 -22.16 21.36
N TYR A 160 4.40 -21.15 21.72
CA TYR A 160 5.76 -20.98 21.19
C TYR A 160 6.86 -21.77 21.96
N VAL A 161 6.48 -22.66 22.89
CA VAL A 161 7.43 -23.25 23.88
C VAL A 161 7.47 -24.79 23.89
N SER A 162 6.53 -25.49 23.24
CA SER A 162 6.30 -26.94 23.47
C SER A 162 6.46 -27.86 22.24
N LEU A 163 7.13 -27.42 21.16
CA LEU A 163 7.50 -28.29 20.03
C LEU A 163 8.97 -28.11 19.65
N LYS A 164 9.85 -28.77 20.40
CA LYS A 164 11.30 -28.83 20.11
C LYS A 164 11.89 -30.23 20.35
N GLN A 165 11.19 -31.26 19.88
CA GLN A 165 11.67 -32.64 19.85
C GLN A 165 11.02 -33.40 18.69
N HIS A 166 11.80 -34.29 18.07
CA HIS A 166 11.53 -35.08 16.86
C HIS A 166 11.42 -34.29 15.55
N LEU A 167 12.33 -34.64 14.62
CA LEU A 167 12.21 -34.35 13.20
C LEU A 167 11.27 -35.40 12.59
N ASP A 168 10.36 -35.01 11.69
CA ASP A 168 10.58 -35.24 10.26
C ASP A 168 9.54 -34.50 9.38
N PHE A 169 9.83 -34.34 8.09
CA PHE A 169 9.00 -33.75 7.03
C PHE A 169 8.32 -32.38 7.29
N GLY A 170 8.96 -31.32 6.78
CA GLY A 170 8.52 -29.92 6.87
C GLY A 170 7.31 -29.50 6.01
N LEU A 171 6.24 -30.30 5.94
CA LEU A 171 5.02 -29.95 5.18
C LEU A 171 4.03 -29.07 5.98
N PHE A 172 4.10 -29.11 7.31
CA PHE A 172 3.05 -28.56 8.20
C PHE A 172 2.98 -27.02 8.26
N ASN A 173 4.06 -26.30 7.95
CA ASN A 173 4.11 -24.84 8.07
C ASN A 173 3.31 -24.11 6.97
N ALA A 174 3.14 -24.71 5.79
CA ALA A 174 2.43 -24.08 4.68
C ALA A 174 0.91 -23.95 4.94
N VAL A 175 0.31 -24.97 5.57
CA VAL A 175 -1.16 -25.09 5.69
C VAL A 175 -1.74 -24.13 6.74
N PHE A 176 -1.03 -23.88 7.84
CA PHE A 176 -1.51 -22.96 8.88
C PHE A 176 -1.43 -21.48 8.48
N GLY A 177 -0.58 -21.12 7.51
CA GLY A 177 -0.50 -19.75 6.95
C GLY A 177 -1.75 -19.31 6.17
N ILE A 178 -2.63 -20.25 5.78
CA ILE A 178 -3.80 -20.00 4.94
C ILE A 178 -4.91 -19.22 5.68
N ARG A 179 -4.79 -19.00 7.00
CA ARG A 179 -5.70 -18.13 7.77
C ARG A 179 -5.16 -16.70 7.91
N LEU A 180 -5.70 -15.81 7.08
CA LEU A 180 -5.70 -14.34 7.23
C LEU A 180 -4.35 -13.62 6.95
N GLY A 181 -3.68 -13.99 5.85
CA GLY A 181 -2.61 -13.19 5.21
C GLY A 181 -3.09 -12.34 4.02
N ARG A 182 -2.17 -11.59 3.39
CA ARG A 182 -2.43 -10.86 2.13
C ARG A 182 -2.66 -11.81 0.96
N GLN A 183 -3.33 -11.32 -0.08
CA GLN A 183 -3.75 -12.08 -1.26
C GLN A 183 -2.56 -12.78 -1.97
N GLU A 184 -1.41 -12.10 -1.99
CA GLU A 184 -0.09 -12.56 -2.47
C GLU A 184 0.32 -13.96 -1.91
N TYR A 185 0.06 -14.23 -0.63
CA TYR A 185 0.50 -15.46 0.04
C TYR A 185 -0.16 -16.73 -0.51
N ASN A 186 -1.34 -16.63 -1.11
CA ASN A 186 -2.03 -17.79 -1.69
C ASN A 186 -1.46 -18.21 -3.05
N GLU A 187 -0.85 -17.30 -3.79
CA GLU A 187 -0.23 -17.61 -5.09
C GLU A 187 1.13 -18.30 -4.91
N HIS A 188 1.99 -17.77 -4.02
CA HIS A 188 3.29 -18.40 -3.71
C HIS A 188 3.12 -19.83 -3.18
N ALA A 189 2.08 -20.09 -2.37
CA ALA A 189 1.75 -21.45 -1.93
C ALA A 189 1.38 -22.39 -3.09
N LEU A 190 0.67 -21.90 -4.11
CA LEU A 190 0.25 -22.70 -5.26
C LEU A 190 1.41 -23.05 -6.19
N TYR A 191 2.27 -22.08 -6.54
CA TYR A 191 3.49 -22.36 -7.30
C TYR A 191 4.51 -23.16 -6.46
N GLY A 192 4.43 -23.10 -5.13
CA GLY A 192 5.17 -23.99 -4.22
C GLY A 192 4.79 -25.48 -4.36
N LEU A 193 3.54 -25.80 -4.74
CA LEU A 193 3.16 -27.18 -5.07
C LEU A 193 3.82 -27.65 -6.38
N ILE A 194 3.96 -26.76 -7.37
CA ILE A 194 4.72 -27.04 -8.60
C ILE A 194 6.20 -27.23 -8.28
N HIS A 195 6.79 -26.39 -7.42
CA HIS A 195 8.16 -26.54 -6.96
C HIS A 195 8.39 -27.90 -6.28
N SER A 196 7.52 -28.27 -5.34
CA SER A 196 7.64 -29.52 -4.55
C SER A 196 7.37 -30.80 -5.35
N ASN A 197 6.69 -30.71 -6.50
CA ASN A 197 6.34 -31.86 -7.35
C ASN A 197 7.00 -31.77 -8.75
N PHE A 198 8.03 -30.93 -8.91
CA PHE A 198 8.54 -30.54 -10.22
C PHE A 198 8.94 -31.74 -11.09
N GLU A 199 9.67 -32.71 -10.52
CA GLU A 199 10.08 -33.94 -11.23
C GLU A 199 8.88 -34.75 -11.77
N ILE A 200 7.79 -34.86 -11.01
CA ILE A 200 6.59 -35.61 -11.40
C ILE A 200 5.89 -34.88 -12.56
N ILE A 201 5.81 -33.55 -12.48
CA ILE A 201 5.22 -32.70 -13.52
C ILE A 201 6.07 -32.77 -14.80
N GLN A 202 7.40 -32.59 -14.69
CA GLN A 202 8.35 -32.71 -15.79
C GLN A 202 8.19 -34.05 -16.50
N ASN A 203 8.38 -35.17 -15.79
CA ASN A 203 8.34 -36.51 -16.39
C ASN A 203 6.98 -36.82 -17.06
N THR A 204 5.87 -36.37 -16.45
CA THR A 204 4.53 -36.59 -17.01
C THR A 204 4.29 -35.76 -18.26
N VAL A 205 4.70 -34.50 -18.29
CA VAL A 205 4.59 -33.64 -19.48
C VAL A 205 5.51 -34.13 -20.58
N GLU A 206 6.78 -34.41 -20.27
CA GLU A 206 7.80 -34.83 -21.24
C GLU A 206 7.41 -36.14 -21.94
N SER A 207 6.98 -37.15 -21.18
CA SER A 207 6.52 -38.43 -21.75
C SER A 207 5.30 -38.26 -22.68
N ASN A 208 4.41 -37.30 -22.40
CA ASN A 208 3.19 -37.11 -23.18
C ASN A 208 3.37 -36.16 -24.35
N MET A 209 4.16 -35.09 -24.22
CA MET A 209 4.51 -34.21 -25.34
C MET A 209 5.28 -35.00 -26.42
N ARG A 210 6.28 -35.81 -26.05
CA ARG A 210 6.96 -36.72 -27.00
C ARG A 210 5.97 -37.61 -27.75
N ARG A 211 4.98 -38.18 -27.06
CA ARG A 211 3.90 -39.00 -27.67
C ARG A 211 3.06 -38.19 -28.66
N LEU A 212 2.52 -37.03 -28.25
CA LEU A 212 1.62 -36.21 -29.06
C LEU A 212 2.32 -35.59 -30.28
N MET A 213 3.57 -35.13 -30.12
CA MET A 213 4.40 -34.62 -31.21
C MET A 213 4.71 -35.72 -32.24
N SER A 214 5.13 -36.92 -31.79
CA SER A 214 5.38 -38.06 -32.69
C SER A 214 4.11 -38.56 -33.41
N ALA A 215 2.95 -38.47 -32.76
CA ALA A 215 1.65 -38.76 -33.38
C ALA A 215 1.14 -37.63 -34.30
N ARG A 216 1.82 -36.47 -34.32
CA ARG A 216 1.50 -35.26 -35.08
C ARG A 216 0.05 -34.77 -34.86
N SER A 217 -0.46 -34.94 -33.64
CA SER A 217 -1.84 -34.65 -33.25
C SER A 217 -1.96 -34.43 -31.74
N PHE A 218 -2.69 -33.38 -31.32
CA PHE A 218 -3.01 -33.13 -29.90
C PHE A 218 -4.31 -33.82 -29.43
N ARG A 219 -4.76 -34.84 -30.16
CA ARG A 219 -5.93 -35.66 -29.82
C ARG A 219 -5.50 -36.85 -28.97
N ASP A 220 -6.01 -36.93 -27.75
CA ASP A 220 -5.83 -38.08 -26.86
C ASP A 220 -7.21 -38.64 -26.48
N GLY A 221 -7.56 -39.79 -27.04
CA GLY A 221 -8.89 -40.40 -26.88
C GLY A 221 -10.05 -39.48 -27.31
N PRO A 222 -11.13 -39.36 -26.49
CA PRO A 222 -12.30 -38.55 -26.82
C PRO A 222 -12.11 -37.05 -26.55
N THR A 223 -10.98 -36.62 -25.97
CA THR A 223 -10.69 -35.22 -25.69
C THR A 223 -9.90 -34.56 -26.83
N HIS A 224 -10.20 -33.30 -27.09
CA HIS A 224 -9.54 -32.49 -28.11
C HIS A 224 -9.00 -31.22 -27.48
N PHE A 225 -7.68 -31.07 -27.51
CA PHE A 225 -6.98 -29.86 -27.11
C PHE A 225 -6.34 -29.25 -28.36
N SER A 226 -6.21 -27.91 -28.42
CA SER A 226 -5.38 -27.26 -29.45
C SER A 226 -4.02 -26.87 -28.88
N GLY A 227 -2.98 -26.98 -29.71
CA GLY A 227 -1.61 -26.57 -29.40
C GLY A 227 -1.54 -25.15 -28.85
N LYS A 228 -2.36 -24.22 -29.36
CA LYS A 228 -2.43 -22.84 -28.82
C LYS A 228 -2.76 -22.81 -27.32
N GLN A 229 -3.60 -23.72 -26.83
CA GLN A 229 -4.00 -23.79 -25.43
C GLN A 229 -2.92 -24.46 -24.60
N ILE A 230 -2.33 -25.54 -25.12
CA ILE A 230 -1.24 -26.29 -24.48
C ILE A 230 -0.04 -25.36 -24.25
N PHE A 231 0.48 -24.73 -25.31
CA PHE A 231 1.63 -23.85 -25.23
C PHE A 231 1.35 -22.57 -24.42
N LYS A 232 0.14 -21.97 -24.52
CA LYS A 232 -0.23 -20.82 -23.67
C LYS A 232 -0.23 -21.19 -22.18
N VAL A 233 -0.81 -22.33 -21.81
CA VAL A 233 -0.82 -22.82 -20.43
C VAL A 233 0.61 -23.08 -19.93
N MET A 234 1.43 -23.73 -20.75
CA MET A 234 2.80 -24.10 -20.38
C MET A 234 3.72 -22.88 -20.23
N PHE A 235 3.74 -21.95 -21.19
CA PHE A 235 4.55 -20.74 -21.09
C PHE A 235 4.10 -19.82 -19.93
N VAL A 236 2.79 -19.61 -19.73
CA VAL A 236 2.29 -18.78 -18.62
C VAL A 236 2.63 -19.40 -17.27
N THR A 237 2.38 -20.70 -17.07
CA THR A 237 2.70 -21.35 -15.79
C THR A 237 4.19 -21.35 -15.51
N LEU A 238 5.02 -21.58 -16.53
CA LEU A 238 6.48 -21.61 -16.41
C LEU A 238 7.06 -20.22 -16.13
N PHE A 239 6.57 -19.16 -16.78
CA PHE A 239 6.94 -17.78 -16.48
C PHE A 239 6.55 -17.39 -15.04
N GLU A 240 5.30 -17.64 -14.63
CA GLU A 240 4.81 -17.32 -13.28
C GLU A 240 5.50 -18.18 -12.18
N TYR A 241 6.01 -19.37 -12.53
CA TYR A 241 6.86 -20.19 -11.65
C TYR A 241 8.28 -19.61 -11.51
N LEU A 242 8.98 -19.41 -12.62
CA LEU A 242 10.39 -18.95 -12.63
C LEU A 242 10.55 -17.58 -11.97
N THR A 243 9.61 -16.67 -12.19
CA THR A 243 9.62 -15.32 -11.61
C THR A 243 9.34 -15.29 -10.10
N ARG A 244 8.65 -16.30 -9.56
CA ARG A 244 8.44 -16.47 -8.10
C ARG A 244 9.55 -17.28 -7.41
N PHE A 245 10.18 -18.20 -8.12
CA PHE A 245 11.25 -19.07 -7.62
C PHE A 245 12.54 -18.86 -8.42
N LYS A 246 13.13 -17.66 -8.30
CA LYS A 246 14.33 -17.24 -9.05
C LYS A 246 15.54 -18.15 -8.84
N GLU A 247 15.63 -18.80 -7.68
CA GLU A 247 16.66 -19.80 -7.36
C GLU A 247 16.42 -21.18 -8.01
N ALA A 248 15.20 -21.51 -8.47
CA ALA A 248 14.87 -22.86 -8.95
C ALA A 248 15.72 -23.35 -10.14
N PRO A 249 16.09 -22.53 -11.14
CA PRO A 249 17.01 -22.94 -12.21
C PRO A 249 18.47 -23.13 -11.76
N ILE A 250 18.83 -22.58 -10.60
CA ILE A 250 20.17 -22.69 -10.00
C ILE A 250 20.22 -23.94 -9.12
N ALA A 251 19.22 -24.11 -8.25
CA ALA A 251 19.09 -25.25 -7.34
C ALA A 251 18.72 -26.56 -8.07
N ASN A 252 18.00 -26.50 -9.19
CA ASN A 252 17.68 -27.65 -10.03
C ASN A 252 17.87 -27.34 -11.53
N PRO A 253 18.99 -27.80 -12.14
CA PRO A 253 19.23 -27.68 -13.58
C PRO A 253 18.16 -28.34 -14.48
N SER A 254 17.37 -29.31 -13.98
CA SER A 254 16.30 -29.93 -14.78
C SER A 254 15.19 -28.93 -15.14
N VAL A 255 15.03 -27.86 -14.36
CA VAL A 255 14.09 -26.75 -14.64
C VAL A 255 14.45 -26.04 -15.94
N ARG A 256 15.75 -25.75 -16.16
CA ARG A 256 16.25 -25.14 -17.40
C ARG A 256 16.04 -26.08 -18.59
N ASN A 257 16.47 -27.32 -18.48
CA ASN A 257 16.37 -28.31 -19.55
C ASN A 257 14.91 -28.56 -19.98
N PHE A 258 13.98 -28.67 -19.01
CA PHE A 258 12.55 -28.84 -19.30
C PHE A 258 11.97 -27.60 -20.01
N ALA A 259 12.37 -26.40 -19.60
CA ALA A 259 11.93 -25.18 -20.24
C ALA A 259 12.42 -25.04 -21.70
N GLU A 260 13.68 -25.42 -21.96
CA GLU A 260 14.26 -25.50 -23.31
C GLU A 260 13.54 -26.56 -24.18
N GLN A 261 13.18 -27.72 -23.62
CA GLN A 261 12.36 -28.72 -24.33
C GLN A 261 10.99 -28.16 -24.74
N ILE A 262 10.32 -27.37 -23.89
CA ILE A 262 9.02 -26.77 -24.20
C ILE A 262 9.13 -25.77 -25.34
N ILE A 263 10.20 -24.98 -25.38
CA ILE A 263 10.53 -24.09 -26.50
C ILE A 263 10.76 -24.93 -27.78
N GLY A 264 11.50 -26.02 -27.69
CA GLY A 264 11.74 -26.94 -28.81
C GLY A 264 10.47 -27.57 -29.39
N TRP A 265 9.56 -28.07 -28.56
CA TRP A 265 8.27 -28.62 -29.03
C TRP A 265 7.37 -27.55 -29.66
N PHE A 266 7.44 -26.30 -29.20
CA PHE A 266 6.72 -25.20 -29.83
C PHE A 266 7.26 -24.90 -31.23
N ASP A 267 8.59 -24.82 -31.38
CA ASP A 267 9.22 -24.57 -32.67
C ASP A 267 8.98 -25.73 -33.65
N GLU A 268 9.06 -26.98 -33.18
CA GLU A 268 8.68 -28.18 -33.94
C GLU A 268 7.20 -28.13 -34.37
N TRP A 269 6.29 -27.71 -33.49
CA TRP A 269 4.86 -27.56 -33.80
C TRP A 269 4.63 -26.50 -34.88
N LEU A 270 5.29 -25.35 -34.80
CA LEU A 270 5.19 -24.30 -35.83
C LEU A 270 5.60 -24.84 -37.21
N VAL A 271 6.75 -25.52 -37.31
CA VAL A 271 7.20 -26.14 -38.57
C VAL A 271 6.22 -27.24 -39.03
N ALA A 272 5.64 -27.99 -38.10
CA ALA A 272 4.70 -29.06 -38.41
C ALA A 272 3.33 -28.56 -38.91
N LEU A 273 2.90 -27.33 -38.59
CA LEU A 273 1.65 -26.73 -39.08
C LEU A 273 1.65 -26.52 -40.61
N ASP A 274 2.76 -26.04 -41.18
CA ASP A 274 2.89 -25.75 -42.64
C ASP A 274 3.44 -26.93 -43.47
N SER A 275 3.93 -27.97 -42.80
CA SER A 275 4.41 -29.21 -43.46
C SER A 275 3.29 -30.02 -44.16
N LYS A 276 3.67 -31.02 -44.96
CA LYS A 276 2.73 -31.86 -45.73
C LYS A 276 2.95 -33.36 -45.43
N PRO A 277 1.95 -34.10 -44.91
CA PRO A 277 0.68 -33.60 -44.38
C PRO A 277 0.88 -32.68 -43.15
N PRO A 278 -0.04 -31.74 -42.90
CA PRO A 278 0.05 -30.82 -41.76
C PRO A 278 -0.24 -31.52 -40.43
N PHE A 279 0.22 -30.91 -39.34
CA PHE A 279 -0.10 -31.35 -37.98
C PHE A 279 -1.62 -31.24 -37.71
N GLN A 280 -2.21 -32.23 -37.05
CA GLN A 280 -3.66 -32.24 -36.78
C GLN A 280 -4.03 -31.33 -35.60
N ASP A 281 -4.16 -30.02 -35.86
CA ASP A 281 -4.58 -29.01 -34.88
C ASP A 281 -5.70 -28.09 -35.38
N GLU A 282 -6.50 -27.55 -34.45
CA GLU A 282 -7.53 -26.52 -34.73
C GLU A 282 -6.94 -25.30 -35.47
N CYS A 283 -5.70 -24.89 -35.18
CA CYS A 283 -5.02 -23.77 -35.83
C CYS A 283 -4.82 -23.95 -37.35
N THR A 284 -4.89 -25.18 -37.88
CA THR A 284 -4.87 -25.42 -39.34
C THR A 284 -6.21 -25.09 -40.03
N THR A 285 -7.29 -24.88 -39.26
CA THR A 285 -8.63 -24.58 -39.78
C THR A 285 -8.97 -23.07 -39.76
N TYR A 286 -8.03 -22.24 -39.30
CA TYR A 286 -8.20 -20.80 -39.17
C TYR A 286 -7.77 -20.05 -40.44
N SER A 287 -8.27 -18.81 -40.60
CA SER A 287 -7.72 -17.88 -41.59
C SER A 287 -6.27 -17.53 -41.25
N GLU A 288 -5.50 -17.19 -42.29
CA GLU A 288 -4.07 -16.88 -42.19
C GLU A 288 -3.77 -15.77 -41.17
N GLU A 289 -4.48 -14.64 -41.24
CA GLU A 289 -4.40 -13.53 -40.26
C GLU A 289 -4.57 -14.00 -38.80
N LYS A 290 -5.53 -14.91 -38.57
CA LYS A 290 -5.86 -15.42 -37.24
C LYS A 290 -4.82 -16.43 -36.77
N ARG A 291 -4.26 -17.22 -37.68
CA ARG A 291 -3.16 -18.16 -37.42
C ARG A 291 -1.90 -17.40 -37.05
N GLU A 292 -1.49 -16.42 -37.85
CA GLU A 292 -0.37 -15.52 -37.56
C GLU A 292 -0.50 -14.85 -36.20
N PHE A 293 -1.62 -14.20 -35.91
CA PHE A 293 -1.81 -13.44 -34.68
C PHE A 293 -1.73 -14.32 -33.41
N ILE A 294 -2.20 -15.57 -33.47
CA ILE A 294 -2.05 -16.54 -32.37
C ILE A 294 -0.59 -16.96 -32.22
N ILE A 295 0.11 -17.22 -33.33
CA ILE A 295 1.55 -17.56 -33.33
C ILE A 295 2.39 -16.41 -32.78
N GLU A 296 2.14 -15.16 -33.20
CA GLU A 296 2.82 -13.96 -32.73
C GLU A 296 2.64 -13.76 -31.20
N ASN A 297 1.43 -14.01 -30.68
CA ASN A 297 1.17 -13.94 -29.24
C ASN A 297 1.91 -15.03 -28.46
N LEU A 298 1.97 -16.27 -28.96
CA LEU A 298 2.68 -17.37 -28.32
C LEU A 298 4.21 -17.23 -28.41
N GLN A 299 4.72 -16.68 -29.53
CA GLN A 299 6.15 -16.36 -29.70
C GLN A 299 6.62 -15.34 -28.66
N ARG A 300 5.81 -14.32 -28.34
CA ARG A 300 6.13 -13.36 -27.27
C ARG A 300 6.16 -14.00 -25.87
N ASP A 301 5.34 -15.02 -25.60
CA ASP A 301 5.40 -15.77 -24.33
C ASP A 301 6.61 -16.73 -24.28
N ARG A 302 6.92 -17.42 -25.40
CA ARG A 302 8.14 -18.23 -25.60
C ARG A 302 9.40 -17.41 -25.34
N GLU A 303 9.48 -16.22 -25.91
CA GLU A 303 10.59 -15.28 -25.71
C GLU A 303 10.77 -14.86 -24.25
N ARG A 304 9.68 -14.49 -23.57
CA ARG A 304 9.69 -14.13 -22.14
C ARG A 304 10.27 -15.24 -21.28
N VAL A 305 9.79 -16.47 -21.50
CA VAL A 305 10.30 -17.67 -20.83
C VAL A 305 11.79 -17.86 -21.13
N SER A 306 12.21 -17.75 -22.39
CA SER A 306 13.62 -17.84 -22.80
C SER A 306 14.51 -16.80 -22.10
N ARG A 307 14.10 -15.54 -22.03
CA ARG A 307 14.89 -14.47 -21.37
C ARG A 307 15.06 -14.70 -19.88
N VAL A 308 14.00 -15.12 -19.16
CA VAL A 308 14.07 -15.45 -17.73
C VAL A 308 15.01 -16.63 -17.44
N ILE A 309 15.05 -17.66 -18.28
CA ILE A 309 15.97 -18.82 -18.13
C ILE A 309 17.44 -18.38 -18.32
N ASN A 310 17.68 -17.48 -19.27
CA ASN A 310 19.00 -16.99 -19.66
C ASN A 310 19.54 -15.93 -18.69
N ARG A 311 18.67 -15.14 -18.02
CA ARG A 311 19.04 -14.23 -16.92
C ARG A 311 19.83 -14.95 -15.82
N GLY A 312 19.53 -16.24 -15.58
CA GLY A 312 20.27 -17.13 -14.67
C GLY A 312 21.58 -17.72 -15.24
N GLN A 313 22.14 -17.18 -16.33
CA GLN A 313 23.49 -17.48 -16.83
C GLN A 313 24.40 -16.26 -16.75
N THR A 314 23.90 -15.07 -17.06
CA THR A 314 24.68 -13.82 -17.16
C THR A 314 25.38 -13.42 -15.86
N VAL A 315 24.80 -13.74 -14.70
CA VAL A 315 25.38 -13.45 -13.38
C VAL A 315 26.57 -14.37 -13.04
N VAL A 316 26.70 -15.54 -13.70
CA VAL A 316 27.72 -16.56 -13.38
C VAL A 316 28.86 -16.59 -14.39
N VAL A 317 28.61 -16.21 -15.65
CA VAL A 317 29.59 -16.32 -16.75
C VAL A 317 30.49 -15.08 -16.88
N ASN A 318 30.04 -13.90 -16.44
CA ASN A 318 30.72 -12.64 -16.74
C ASN A 318 31.99 -12.33 -15.92
N ASN A 319 32.37 -13.16 -14.94
CA ASN A 319 33.59 -12.95 -14.14
C ASN A 319 34.90 -13.19 -14.92
N ASP A 320 34.89 -14.06 -15.94
CA ASP A 320 36.11 -14.46 -16.68
C ASP A 320 36.16 -13.96 -18.13
N ALA A 321 35.07 -13.39 -18.67
CA ALA A 321 35.00 -12.98 -20.07
C ALA A 321 33.96 -11.88 -20.37
N GLN A 322 34.32 -10.61 -20.13
CA GLN A 322 33.68 -9.52 -20.89
C GLN A 322 34.17 -9.59 -22.36
N PRO A 323 33.28 -9.73 -23.37
CA PRO A 323 33.70 -9.70 -24.75
C PRO A 323 34.12 -8.28 -25.13
N ALA A 324 35.31 -8.12 -25.73
CA ALA A 324 35.82 -6.81 -26.13
C ALA A 324 34.94 -6.17 -27.22
N TYR A 325 34.01 -5.29 -26.81
CA TYR A 325 33.07 -4.63 -27.70
C TYR A 325 33.80 -3.59 -28.58
N GLN A 326 33.76 -3.81 -29.90
CA GLN A 326 34.24 -2.81 -30.87
C GLN A 326 33.31 -1.60 -30.86
N ILE A 327 33.75 -0.49 -30.24
CA ILE A 327 32.95 0.71 -29.94
C ILE A 327 32.37 1.35 -31.23
N PRO A 328 31.04 1.33 -31.46
CA PRO A 328 30.42 1.85 -32.69
C PRO A 328 30.18 3.38 -32.73
N SER A 329 31.21 4.17 -32.38
CA SER A 329 31.33 5.64 -32.55
C SER A 329 30.38 6.60 -31.80
N ASP A 330 30.87 7.83 -31.60
CA ASP A 330 30.28 9.05 -30.99
C ASP A 330 30.51 9.30 -29.49
N ALA A 331 30.76 8.28 -28.67
CA ALA A 331 31.26 8.47 -27.31
C ALA A 331 32.78 8.73 -27.30
N ASP A 332 33.29 9.58 -26.41
CA ASP A 332 34.73 9.79 -26.21
C ASP A 332 35.37 8.50 -25.63
N PRO A 333 36.30 7.83 -26.34
CA PRO A 333 36.95 6.63 -25.84
C PRO A 333 37.72 6.85 -24.54
N GLY A 334 38.22 8.08 -24.29
CA GLY A 334 38.87 8.44 -23.03
C GLY A 334 37.91 8.51 -21.86
N LEU A 335 36.64 8.88 -22.10
CA LEU A 335 35.58 8.85 -21.10
C LEU A 335 35.09 7.41 -20.83
N VAL A 336 34.88 6.62 -21.88
CA VAL A 336 34.47 5.19 -21.73
C VAL A 336 35.54 4.42 -20.96
N ALA A 337 36.82 4.52 -21.37
CA ALA A 337 37.94 3.90 -20.67
C ALA A 337 38.27 4.54 -19.30
N ALA A 338 37.66 5.66 -18.92
CA ALA A 338 37.67 6.16 -17.55
C ALA A 338 36.54 5.55 -16.72
N LEU A 339 35.35 5.43 -17.28
CA LEU A 339 34.20 4.78 -16.64
C LEU A 339 34.44 3.28 -16.42
N GLU A 340 35.11 2.59 -17.34
CA GLU A 340 35.48 1.17 -17.21
C GLU A 340 36.38 0.95 -15.98
N ARG A 341 37.51 1.68 -15.90
CA ARG A 341 38.41 1.61 -14.74
C ARG A 341 37.80 2.07 -13.42
N VAL A 342 36.76 2.91 -13.44
CA VAL A 342 35.97 3.22 -12.25
C VAL A 342 35.03 2.07 -11.91
N PHE A 343 34.35 1.50 -12.90
CA PHE A 343 33.42 0.38 -12.71
C PHE A 343 34.10 -0.88 -12.16
N ASP A 344 35.30 -1.22 -12.65
CA ASP A 344 36.05 -2.41 -12.25
C ASP A 344 36.49 -2.35 -10.76
N TYR A 345 36.75 -1.15 -10.23
CA TYR A 345 37.19 -0.92 -8.85
C TYR A 345 36.00 -0.60 -7.91
N ASP A 346 35.09 0.25 -8.37
CA ASP A 346 34.03 0.92 -7.62
C ASP A 346 32.63 0.47 -8.11
N GLY A 347 32.45 -0.82 -8.38
CA GLY A 347 31.17 -1.40 -8.79
C GLY A 347 30.03 -1.28 -7.75
N PRO A 348 28.78 -1.66 -8.10
CA PRO A 348 27.66 -1.66 -7.15
C PRO A 348 27.75 -2.82 -6.15
N GLY A 349 27.60 -2.52 -4.85
CA GLY A 349 27.52 -3.50 -3.77
C GLY A 349 28.64 -4.56 -3.79
N GLU A 350 28.23 -5.80 -4.03
CA GLU A 350 29.10 -6.98 -4.05
C GLU A 350 30.08 -7.02 -5.24
N LEU A 351 29.96 -6.10 -6.20
CA LEU A 351 30.88 -5.94 -7.34
C LEU A 351 31.96 -4.86 -7.12
N CYS A 352 32.04 -4.24 -5.94
CA CYS A 352 33.14 -3.34 -5.57
C CYS A 352 34.33 -4.15 -5.01
N GLU A 353 35.58 -3.79 -5.36
CA GLU A 353 36.78 -4.50 -4.85
C GLU A 353 36.87 -4.50 -3.32
N THR A 354 36.43 -3.43 -2.66
CA THR A 354 36.40 -3.32 -1.19
C THR A 354 35.14 -3.93 -0.56
N GLY A 355 34.22 -4.45 -1.37
CA GLY A 355 32.88 -4.87 -0.96
C GLY A 355 31.89 -3.70 -0.76
N PRO A 356 30.65 -3.99 -0.32
CA PRO A 356 29.57 -3.01 -0.19
C PRO A 356 29.91 -1.81 0.71
N ARG A 357 29.67 -0.59 0.20
CA ARG A 357 29.95 0.68 0.91
C ARG A 357 29.15 0.84 2.21
N HIS A 358 27.94 0.28 2.25
CA HIS A 358 27.03 0.37 3.40
C HIS A 358 25.99 -0.77 3.43
N ASP A 359 25.19 -0.88 4.49
CA ASP A 359 24.16 -1.91 4.74
C ASP A 359 22.94 -1.89 3.79
N ASN A 360 23.09 -1.21 2.65
CA ASN A 360 22.07 -0.96 1.65
C ASN A 360 22.64 -0.84 0.23
N ASP A 361 23.93 -1.14 0.05
CA ASP A 361 24.63 -1.13 -1.23
C ASP A 361 24.65 -2.56 -1.77
N HIS A 362 23.99 -2.79 -2.91
CA HIS A 362 23.82 -4.12 -3.51
C HIS A 362 23.92 -4.04 -5.04
N ALA A 363 24.37 -5.12 -5.67
CA ALA A 363 24.33 -5.29 -7.11
C ALA A 363 22.88 -5.36 -7.65
N GLU A 364 22.01 -6.16 -7.03
CA GLU A 364 20.61 -6.30 -7.46
C GLU A 364 19.71 -5.21 -6.84
N ILE A 365 19.10 -4.36 -7.68
CA ILE A 365 18.20 -3.29 -7.22
C ILE A 365 16.99 -3.79 -6.42
N GLU A 366 16.60 -5.06 -6.58
CA GLU A 366 15.49 -5.69 -5.84
C GLU A 366 15.72 -5.61 -4.31
N LEU A 367 16.98 -5.67 -3.86
CA LEU A 367 17.37 -5.65 -2.44
C LEU A 367 17.44 -4.22 -1.86
N ILE A 368 17.90 -3.22 -2.64
CA ILE A 368 18.19 -1.85 -2.17
C ILE A 368 16.95 -1.17 -1.58
N ARG A 369 16.99 -0.76 -0.31
CA ARG A 369 15.88 -0.06 0.36
C ARG A 369 15.72 1.36 -0.21
N ILE A 370 14.48 1.75 -0.51
CA ILE A 370 14.15 3.07 -1.08
C ILE A 370 14.29 4.18 -0.03
N ALA A 371 13.87 3.94 1.22
CA ALA A 371 14.25 4.78 2.33
C ALA A 371 15.73 4.54 2.67
N PRO A 372 16.59 5.58 2.74
CA PRO A 372 18.00 5.42 3.04
C PRO A 372 18.23 4.92 4.46
N THR A 373 19.29 4.14 4.66
CA THR A 373 19.66 3.58 5.97
C THR A 373 20.54 4.55 6.78
N ARG A 374 20.81 4.19 8.04
CA ARG A 374 21.76 4.92 8.87
C ARG A 374 23.16 4.93 8.25
N ASN A 375 23.66 3.78 7.81
CA ASN A 375 25.06 3.67 7.39
C ASN A 375 25.24 4.37 6.04
N GLU A 376 24.27 4.28 5.14
CA GLU A 376 24.21 5.06 3.91
C GLU A 376 24.26 6.58 4.15
N LEU A 377 23.53 7.10 5.14
CA LEU A 377 23.55 8.52 5.50
C LEU A 377 24.82 8.97 6.28
N LEU A 378 25.67 8.03 6.67
CA LEU A 378 26.92 8.26 7.41
C LEU A 378 28.17 7.81 6.63
N CYS A 379 28.00 7.18 5.48
CA CYS A 379 29.05 6.82 4.54
C CYS A 379 29.76 8.09 4.08
N GLU A 380 31.10 8.07 4.00
CA GLU A 380 31.90 9.20 3.53
C GLU A 380 32.31 9.06 2.05
N ASP A 381 32.13 7.86 1.48
CA ASP A 381 32.33 7.56 0.06
C ASP A 381 31.16 8.04 -0.82
N ASP A 382 31.44 8.34 -2.09
CA ASP A 382 30.43 8.69 -3.09
C ASP A 382 29.65 7.43 -3.55
N PRO A 383 28.32 7.51 -3.80
CA PRO A 383 27.50 6.35 -4.17
C PRO A 383 27.71 5.92 -5.64
N TYR A 384 27.57 4.62 -5.92
CA TYR A 384 27.60 4.12 -7.31
C TYR A 384 26.43 4.67 -8.14
N LEU A 385 26.75 5.47 -9.16
CA LEU A 385 25.82 6.04 -10.12
C LEU A 385 26.18 5.60 -11.55
N PRO A 386 25.41 4.70 -12.18
CA PRO A 386 25.72 4.20 -13.51
C PRO A 386 25.41 5.24 -14.59
N ALA A 387 26.23 5.29 -15.63
CA ALA A 387 26.08 6.28 -16.70
C ALA A 387 24.94 5.90 -17.68
N ASN A 388 24.03 6.85 -17.92
CA ASN A 388 22.81 6.66 -18.71
C ASN A 388 23.03 6.83 -20.23
N PHE A 389 23.94 6.04 -20.81
CA PHE A 389 24.13 5.90 -22.27
C PHE A 389 24.56 4.48 -22.65
N PHE A 390 24.39 4.10 -23.92
CA PHE A 390 24.51 2.71 -24.37
C PHE A 390 25.95 2.16 -24.27
N GLU A 391 26.93 3.00 -24.61
CA GLU A 391 28.36 2.67 -24.69
C GLU A 391 29.08 2.64 -23.32
N ALA A 392 28.39 2.99 -22.23
CA ALA A 392 28.97 2.93 -20.89
C ALA A 392 29.13 1.46 -20.40
N PRO A 393 30.09 1.17 -19.50
CA PRO A 393 30.19 -0.13 -18.84
C PRO A 393 28.99 -0.39 -17.91
N HIS A 394 28.60 -1.66 -17.79
CA HIS A 394 27.52 -2.13 -16.92
C HIS A 394 27.57 -3.66 -16.75
N PHE A 395 27.14 -4.19 -15.60
CA PHE A 395 27.13 -5.65 -15.33
C PHE A 395 26.03 -6.40 -16.10
N HIS A 396 24.82 -5.85 -16.16
CA HIS A 396 23.74 -6.36 -17.04
C HIS A 396 24.04 -6.08 -18.53
N GLU A 397 23.64 -7.02 -19.41
CA GLU A 397 23.86 -6.96 -20.87
C GLU A 397 23.41 -5.61 -21.48
N PRO A 398 24.15 -5.02 -22.46
CA PRO A 398 23.79 -3.74 -23.07
C PRO A 398 22.38 -3.62 -23.67
N ARG A 399 21.75 -4.74 -24.08
CA ARG A 399 20.37 -4.78 -24.62
C ARG A 399 19.29 -5.20 -23.62
N SER A 400 19.67 -5.49 -22.37
CA SER A 400 18.74 -5.94 -21.32
C SER A 400 17.77 -4.83 -20.88
N VAL A 401 16.64 -5.23 -20.31
CA VAL A 401 15.69 -4.31 -19.66
C VAL A 401 16.14 -4.01 -18.23
N GLU A 402 16.74 -5.00 -17.60
CA GLU A 402 17.50 -4.99 -16.35
C GLU A 402 18.43 -3.78 -16.28
N ARG A 403 19.28 -3.56 -17.29
CA ARG A 403 20.18 -2.39 -17.37
C ARG A 403 19.44 -1.07 -17.33
N LEU A 404 18.31 -0.95 -18.04
CA LEU A 404 17.50 0.27 -18.01
C LEU A 404 16.90 0.50 -16.61
N LEU A 405 16.37 -0.55 -15.99
CA LEU A 405 15.73 -0.47 -14.68
C LEU A 405 16.73 -0.17 -13.56
N ASP A 406 17.94 -0.75 -13.59
CA ASP A 406 19.01 -0.39 -12.64
C ASP A 406 19.37 1.09 -12.76
N ILE A 407 19.73 1.54 -13.96
CA ILE A 407 20.13 2.93 -14.22
C ILE A 407 19.05 3.92 -13.77
N GLN A 408 17.79 3.70 -14.16
CA GLN A 408 16.70 4.58 -13.77
C GLN A 408 16.40 4.50 -12.28
N PHE A 409 16.50 3.33 -11.64
CA PHE A 409 16.30 3.19 -10.20
C PHE A 409 17.39 3.91 -9.40
N ARG A 410 18.68 3.69 -9.70
CA ARG A 410 19.79 4.29 -8.94
C ARG A 410 19.80 5.80 -9.06
N LEU A 411 19.70 6.34 -10.28
CA LEU A 411 19.74 7.78 -10.51
C LEU A 411 18.55 8.49 -9.84
N LEU A 412 17.31 8.01 -10.06
CA LEU A 412 16.11 8.63 -9.46
C LEU A 412 16.05 8.44 -7.95
N ARG A 413 16.62 7.36 -7.40
CA ARG A 413 16.74 7.17 -5.94
C ARG A 413 17.75 8.14 -5.34
N GLU A 414 18.86 8.44 -6.02
CA GLU A 414 19.84 9.40 -5.50
C GLU A 414 19.32 10.85 -5.57
N GLU A 415 18.51 11.22 -6.57
CA GLU A 415 17.82 12.53 -6.57
C GLU A 415 16.93 12.74 -5.32
N LEU A 416 16.38 11.67 -4.73
CA LEU A 416 15.66 11.74 -3.46
C LEU A 416 16.58 11.78 -2.23
N THR A 417 17.76 11.15 -2.35
CA THR A 417 18.59 10.74 -1.21
C THR A 417 19.74 11.70 -0.95
N SER A 418 20.42 12.21 -2.00
CA SER A 418 21.48 13.24 -1.90
C SER A 418 21.08 14.40 -0.97
N PRO A 419 19.89 15.04 -1.10
CA PRO A 419 19.54 16.20 -0.28
C PRO A 419 19.44 15.91 1.23
N ILE A 420 19.15 14.67 1.63
CA ILE A 420 19.15 14.28 3.05
C ILE A 420 20.51 13.70 3.48
N ARG A 421 21.20 12.96 2.61
CA ARG A 421 22.54 12.39 2.82
C ARG A 421 23.57 13.48 3.10
N LEU A 422 23.71 14.43 2.18
CA LEU A 422 24.61 15.58 2.32
C LEU A 422 24.25 16.44 3.55
N ALA A 423 22.96 16.60 3.86
CA ALA A 423 22.51 17.36 5.02
C ALA A 423 22.84 16.66 6.36
N VAL A 424 22.74 15.33 6.43
CA VAL A 424 23.21 14.54 7.60
C VAL A 424 24.73 14.63 7.71
N GLN A 425 25.47 14.38 6.63
CA GLN A 425 26.93 14.40 6.61
C GLN A 425 27.50 15.74 7.12
N LEU A 426 27.05 16.88 6.57
CA LEU A 426 27.51 18.21 7.02
C LEU A 426 27.21 18.48 8.50
N ILE A 427 26.04 18.05 8.98
CA ILE A 427 25.65 18.21 10.39
C ILE A 427 26.52 17.32 11.29
N VAL A 428 26.80 16.08 10.89
CA VAL A 428 27.70 15.15 11.60
C VAL A 428 29.13 15.68 11.61
N GLU A 429 29.61 16.24 10.51
CA GLU A 429 30.93 16.88 10.43
C GLU A 429 31.03 18.11 11.35
N ASP A 430 30.00 18.94 11.41
CA ASP A 430 29.91 20.07 12.36
C ASP A 430 29.85 19.59 13.82
N ILE A 431 29.23 18.44 14.12
CA ILE A 431 29.27 17.82 15.46
C ILE A 431 30.68 17.33 15.82
N LYS A 432 31.41 16.71 14.87
CA LYS A 432 32.82 16.31 15.02
C LYS A 432 33.68 17.57 15.31
N LYS A 433 33.51 18.63 14.52
CA LYS A 433 34.28 19.90 14.61
C LYS A 433 33.97 20.76 15.83
N SER A 434 32.73 20.72 16.34
CA SER A 434 32.24 21.57 17.45
C SER A 434 33.03 21.44 18.76
N ARG A 435 33.86 20.40 18.94
CA ARG A 435 34.80 20.29 20.08
C ARG A 435 36.00 21.25 19.99
N THR A 436 36.24 21.89 18.84
CA THR A 436 37.46 22.69 18.59
C THR A 436 37.22 24.07 17.99
N ARG A 437 36.08 24.30 17.31
CA ARG A 437 35.77 25.56 16.61
C ARG A 437 34.27 25.88 16.68
N VAL A 438 33.93 27.17 16.55
CA VAL A 438 32.55 27.63 16.35
C VAL A 438 32.13 27.26 14.92
N THR A 439 31.05 26.49 14.79
CA THR A 439 30.57 25.93 13.52
C THR A 439 29.33 26.67 12.98
N THR A 440 28.77 26.22 11.86
CA THR A 440 27.47 26.73 11.40
C THR A 440 26.34 26.18 12.27
N LEU A 441 26.42 24.89 12.64
CA LEU A 441 25.49 24.24 13.56
C LEU A 441 25.48 24.90 14.94
N SER A 442 26.63 25.25 15.53
CA SER A 442 26.65 25.85 16.88
C SER A 442 25.89 27.18 16.90
N LYS A 443 26.09 28.03 15.90
CA LYS A 443 25.36 29.31 15.73
C LYS A 443 23.85 29.09 15.57
N LEU A 444 23.42 28.01 14.92
CA LEU A 444 22.00 27.65 14.79
C LEU A 444 21.41 27.08 16.08
N LEU A 445 22.20 26.38 16.89
CA LEU A 445 21.79 25.96 18.24
C LEU A 445 21.60 27.17 19.16
N ASP A 446 22.56 28.11 19.17
CA ASP A 446 22.48 29.36 19.95
C ASP A 446 21.28 30.22 19.54
N ALA A 447 21.00 30.32 18.23
CA ALA A 447 19.86 31.07 17.70
C ALA A 447 18.50 30.36 17.91
N LYS A 448 18.51 29.07 18.25
CA LYS A 448 17.35 28.15 18.30
C LYS A 448 16.67 27.92 16.94
N GLY A 449 17.44 27.35 16.01
CA GLY A 449 16.99 26.90 14.69
C GLY A 449 17.19 27.92 13.58
N GLY A 450 16.95 27.51 12.33
CA GLY A 450 17.10 28.39 11.17
C GLY A 450 17.27 27.64 9.85
N ARG A 451 18.06 28.22 8.93
CA ARG A 451 18.57 27.52 7.74
C ARG A 451 20.06 27.23 7.91
N TYR A 452 20.46 26.01 7.58
CA TYR A 452 21.84 25.68 7.28
C TYR A 452 22.13 26.05 5.81
N VAL A 453 23.32 26.58 5.55
CA VAL A 453 23.84 26.87 4.22
C VAL A 453 25.23 26.24 4.15
N ALA A 454 25.45 25.36 3.17
CA ALA A 454 26.75 24.71 3.00
C ALA A 454 27.87 25.74 2.77
N PRO A 455 29.07 25.58 3.35
CA PRO A 455 30.23 26.37 3.00
C PRO A 455 30.56 26.24 1.51
N ALA A 456 31.03 27.31 0.87
CA ALA A 456 31.34 27.33 -0.57
C ALA A 456 32.53 26.43 -1.00
N SER A 457 33.13 25.69 -0.07
CA SER A 457 34.14 24.65 -0.32
C SER A 457 33.54 23.24 -0.50
N VAL A 458 32.25 23.06 -0.24
CA VAL A 458 31.54 21.79 -0.49
C VAL A 458 31.18 21.73 -1.98
N ARG A 459 31.34 20.57 -2.62
CA ARG A 459 31.06 20.36 -4.07
C ARG A 459 29.65 20.80 -4.47
N GLU A 460 28.67 20.65 -3.57
CA GLU A 460 27.28 21.09 -3.77
C GLU A 460 26.84 22.10 -2.69
N SER A 461 26.29 23.23 -3.13
CA SER A 461 25.87 24.35 -2.27
C SER A 461 24.47 24.15 -1.67
N ILE A 462 24.29 23.07 -0.89
CA ILE A 462 22.96 22.71 -0.34
C ILE A 462 22.46 23.69 0.75
N MET A 463 21.14 23.83 0.83
CA MET A 463 20.45 24.65 1.83
C MET A 463 19.22 23.91 2.38
N PHE A 464 19.21 23.67 3.69
CA PHE A 464 18.13 22.98 4.40
C PHE A 464 17.76 23.72 5.70
N SER A 465 16.67 23.35 6.36
CA SER A 465 16.33 23.88 7.69
C SER A 465 16.70 22.91 8.80
N VAL A 466 17.15 23.50 9.91
CA VAL A 466 17.48 22.79 11.16
C VAL A 466 16.53 23.31 12.24
N PHE A 467 15.82 22.38 12.87
CA PHE A 467 14.90 22.63 13.97
C PHE A 467 15.50 22.09 15.27
N THR A 468 15.58 22.94 16.30
CA THR A 468 16.28 22.68 17.57
C THR A 468 15.30 22.45 18.71
N GLY A 469 15.80 22.13 19.91
CA GLY A 469 14.95 21.98 21.09
C GLY A 469 13.99 20.79 21.00
N VAL A 470 14.37 19.75 20.25
CA VAL A 470 13.51 18.62 19.91
C VAL A 470 13.13 17.81 21.15
N GLU A 471 11.85 17.86 21.49
CA GLU A 471 11.19 17.03 22.50
C GLU A 471 10.10 16.18 21.86
N PHE A 472 9.67 15.12 22.55
CA PHE A 472 8.72 14.14 22.03
C PHE A 472 7.38 14.26 22.76
N GLU A 473 6.29 14.25 21.99
CA GLU A 473 4.96 13.92 22.46
C GLU A 473 4.77 12.38 22.44
N PRO A 474 3.75 11.84 23.14
CA PRO A 474 3.39 10.42 23.03
C PRO A 474 3.10 9.97 21.59
N LEU A 475 3.34 8.69 21.32
CA LEU A 475 3.02 8.06 20.04
C LEU A 475 1.49 7.98 19.85
N GLU A 476 1.03 8.12 18.61
CA GLU A 476 -0.35 7.84 18.21
C GLU A 476 -0.42 6.97 16.96
N LEU A 477 -1.39 6.04 16.96
CA LEU A 477 -1.77 5.22 15.82
C LEU A 477 -2.86 5.95 15.01
N ASN A 478 -2.68 6.03 13.70
CA ASN A 478 -3.68 6.57 12.76
C ASN A 478 -3.82 5.65 11.53
N ASN A 479 -4.61 6.07 10.54
CA ASN A 479 -4.85 5.28 9.32
C ASN A 479 -3.64 5.16 8.36
N ARG A 480 -2.55 5.88 8.63
CA ARG A 480 -1.24 5.76 7.94
C ARG A 480 -0.19 4.99 8.77
N GLY A 481 -0.55 4.50 9.97
CA GLY A 481 0.34 3.74 10.85
C GLY A 481 0.67 4.46 12.16
N ILE A 482 1.84 4.14 12.73
CA ILE A 482 2.33 4.74 13.97
C ILE A 482 3.06 6.05 13.66
N SER A 483 2.78 7.07 14.46
CA SER A 483 3.43 8.39 14.37
C SER A 483 3.86 8.90 15.74
N VAL A 484 5.02 9.54 15.80
CA VAL A 484 5.56 10.24 16.97
C VAL A 484 5.22 11.73 16.81
N GLY A 485 4.74 12.39 17.87
CA GLY A 485 4.74 13.85 17.91
C GLY A 485 6.12 14.40 18.28
N ILE A 486 6.59 15.38 17.52
CA ILE A 486 7.90 16.01 17.66
C ILE A 486 7.67 17.51 17.79
N GLU A 487 8.05 18.08 18.93
CA GLU A 487 7.94 19.50 19.22
C GLU A 487 9.34 20.15 19.20
N PHE A 488 9.46 21.32 18.56
CA PHE A 488 10.74 21.99 18.33
C PHE A 488 10.63 23.52 18.39
N ASP A 489 11.77 24.21 18.52
CA ASP A 489 11.85 25.68 18.55
C ASP A 489 11.34 26.30 17.23
N THR A 490 10.40 27.24 17.33
CA THR A 490 9.99 28.13 16.23
C THR A 490 11.19 28.94 15.74
N PRO A 491 11.55 28.99 14.43
CA PRO A 491 12.78 29.66 13.99
C PRO A 491 12.88 31.17 14.32
N PRO A 492 14.04 31.67 14.77
CA PRO A 492 14.25 33.03 15.26
C PRO A 492 14.17 34.08 14.14
N TYR A 493 14.05 35.35 14.53
CA TYR A 493 14.08 36.53 13.65
C TYR A 493 13.14 36.47 12.43
N SER A 494 12.12 35.61 12.48
CA SER A 494 11.22 35.31 11.38
C SER A 494 9.77 35.69 11.71
N ARG A 495 8.91 35.75 10.69
CA ARG A 495 7.45 35.94 10.89
C ARG A 495 6.83 34.86 11.80
N ALA A 496 7.49 33.71 11.96
CA ALA A 496 7.06 32.62 12.83
C ALA A 496 7.02 32.98 14.32
N ARG A 497 7.94 33.83 14.83
CA ARG A 497 7.91 34.31 16.23
C ARG A 497 7.10 35.60 16.43
N SER A 498 6.30 36.03 15.44
CA SER A 498 5.48 37.24 15.56
C SER A 498 4.47 37.13 16.70
N ASN A 499 4.24 38.23 17.42
CA ASN A 499 3.18 38.32 18.44
C ASN A 499 1.77 38.15 17.84
N ARG A 500 1.55 38.47 16.56
CA ARG A 500 0.25 38.36 15.88
C ARG A 500 0.01 36.92 15.36
N PRO A 501 -0.98 36.16 15.87
CA PRO A 501 -1.20 34.76 15.46
C PRO A 501 -1.45 34.57 13.95
N ALA A 502 -2.10 35.54 13.30
CA ALA A 502 -2.34 35.51 11.85
C ALA A 502 -1.04 35.53 11.02
N VAL A 503 0.00 36.25 11.48
CA VAL A 503 1.29 36.34 10.80
C VAL A 503 2.11 35.06 10.98
N ARG A 504 2.00 34.41 12.14
CA ARG A 504 2.55 33.06 12.38
C ARG A 504 1.87 32.03 11.47
N ALA A 505 0.53 32.05 11.43
CA ALA A 505 -0.27 31.17 10.59
C ALA A 505 0.05 31.32 9.10
N GLU A 506 0.17 32.55 8.58
CA GLU A 506 0.59 32.82 7.19
C GLU A 506 1.97 32.22 6.90
N TYR A 507 2.96 32.44 7.77
CA TYR A 507 4.30 31.88 7.63
C TYR A 507 4.27 30.34 7.57
N TRP A 508 3.62 29.68 8.53
CA TRP A 508 3.58 28.22 8.57
C TRP A 508 2.73 27.60 7.44
N GLN A 509 1.75 28.35 6.89
CA GLN A 509 1.02 27.97 5.68
C GLN A 509 1.87 28.11 4.41
N GLN A 510 2.87 29.02 4.39
CA GLN A 510 3.86 29.09 3.31
C GLN A 510 4.96 28.04 3.45
N VAL A 511 5.37 27.71 4.69
CA VAL A 511 6.31 26.62 4.99
C VAL A 511 5.71 25.29 4.54
N SER A 512 4.59 24.85 5.11
CA SER A 512 3.94 23.53 4.83
C SER A 512 3.59 23.25 3.37
N LYS A 513 3.61 24.25 2.48
CA LYS A 513 3.46 24.10 1.02
C LYS A 513 4.76 23.72 0.29
N LYS A 514 5.93 23.85 0.92
CA LYS A 514 7.26 23.66 0.33
C LYS A 514 8.26 22.91 1.24
N ARG A 515 7.99 22.85 2.55
CA ARG A 515 8.93 22.53 3.65
C ARG A 515 8.11 22.01 4.82
N LEU A 516 8.55 20.96 5.52
CA LEU A 516 7.69 20.14 6.40
C LEU A 516 6.32 19.83 5.75
N MET A 517 6.32 19.55 4.43
CA MET A 517 5.11 19.16 3.71
C MET A 517 4.68 17.76 4.15
N GLN A 518 3.38 17.48 4.17
CA GLN A 518 2.90 16.14 4.48
C GLN A 518 3.53 15.12 3.52
N ASP A 519 3.94 13.99 4.07
CA ASP A 519 4.67 12.90 3.41
C ASP A 519 6.05 13.27 2.82
N GLY A 520 6.57 14.45 3.17
CA GLY A 520 7.94 14.88 2.89
C GLY A 520 8.97 14.27 3.85
N LEU A 521 10.21 14.14 3.39
CA LEU A 521 11.29 13.43 4.09
C LEU A 521 11.98 14.27 5.17
N VAL A 522 12.14 13.68 6.37
CA VAL A 522 12.85 14.29 7.51
C VAL A 522 13.81 13.29 8.17
N ALA A 523 14.88 13.79 8.76
CA ALA A 523 15.77 13.01 9.62
C ALA A 523 15.88 13.62 11.02
N LEU A 524 15.63 12.81 12.03
CA LEU A 524 15.93 13.08 13.43
C LEU A 524 17.36 12.66 13.70
N ILE A 525 18.20 13.60 14.12
CA ILE A 525 19.57 13.33 14.55
C ILE A 525 19.62 13.47 16.08
N TRP A 526 20.15 12.46 16.74
CA TRP A 526 20.18 12.32 18.20
C TRP A 526 21.62 12.07 18.63
N LYS A 527 22.23 13.06 19.25
CA LYS A 527 23.52 12.94 19.94
C LYS A 527 23.27 12.56 21.40
N ASP A 528 23.84 11.45 21.85
CA ASP A 528 23.75 11.03 23.25
C ASP A 528 24.76 11.79 24.15
N TYR A 529 24.68 11.56 25.46
CA TYR A 529 25.58 12.16 26.45
C TYR A 529 27.03 11.63 26.38
N LEU A 530 27.30 10.52 25.70
CA LEU A 530 28.65 10.00 25.45
C LEU A 530 29.28 10.69 24.21
N GLY A 531 28.45 11.22 23.32
CA GLY A 531 28.82 11.88 22.08
C GLY A 531 28.59 11.04 20.82
N ASN A 532 27.99 9.86 20.93
CA ASN A 532 27.56 9.05 19.79
C ASN A 532 26.42 9.78 19.06
N VAL A 533 26.35 9.60 17.73
CA VAL A 533 25.30 10.22 16.90
C VAL A 533 24.51 9.13 16.19
N ASP A 534 23.21 9.06 16.48
CA ASP A 534 22.25 8.20 15.81
C ASP A 534 21.34 9.03 14.89
N VAL A 535 20.95 8.45 13.76
CA VAL A 535 20.13 9.09 12.72
C VAL A 535 18.92 8.23 12.43
N TYR A 536 17.72 8.82 12.46
CA TYR A 536 16.45 8.15 12.21
C TYR A 536 15.64 8.90 11.16
N VAL A 537 15.30 8.22 10.06
CA VAL A 537 14.59 8.81 8.91
C VAL A 537 13.10 8.49 8.97
N GLY A 538 12.26 9.44 8.55
CA GLY A 538 10.82 9.28 8.47
C GLY A 538 10.14 10.30 7.57
N THR A 539 8.81 10.21 7.47
CA THR A 539 7.96 11.15 6.73
C THR A 539 7.08 11.97 7.66
N VAL A 540 6.76 13.21 7.27
CA VAL A 540 5.84 14.08 8.03
C VAL A 540 4.40 13.56 7.90
N ALA A 541 3.84 13.00 8.97
CA ALA A 541 2.46 12.50 9.02
C ALA A 541 1.42 13.62 9.18
N SER A 542 1.78 14.74 9.80
CA SER A 542 0.89 15.91 9.99
C SER A 542 0.44 16.54 8.67
N PHE A 543 -0.78 17.06 8.65
CA PHE A 543 -1.26 17.94 7.60
C PHE A 543 -0.71 19.37 7.82
N GLY A 544 -0.58 20.14 6.73
CA GLY A 544 -0.19 21.56 6.83
C GLY A 544 -1.17 22.44 7.63
N GLY A 545 -2.40 21.97 7.85
CA GLY A 545 -3.37 22.59 8.77
C GLY A 545 -2.92 22.48 10.23
N ASP A 546 -2.51 21.29 10.67
CA ASP A 546 -2.11 21.00 12.06
C ASP A 546 -0.98 21.95 12.52
N LEU A 547 0.03 22.14 11.66
CA LEU A 547 1.17 23.04 11.87
C LEU A 547 0.72 24.50 12.00
N VAL A 548 -0.23 24.93 11.16
CA VAL A 548 -0.81 26.27 11.19
C VAL A 548 -1.63 26.49 12.47
N ASP A 549 -2.46 25.52 12.86
CA ASP A 549 -3.29 25.60 14.06
C ASP A 549 -2.49 25.52 15.37
N CYS A 550 -1.40 24.74 15.40
CA CYS A 550 -0.43 24.81 16.50
C CYS A 550 0.22 26.21 16.59
N SER A 551 0.60 26.81 15.46
CA SER A 551 1.18 28.16 15.46
C SER A 551 0.23 29.27 15.93
N ARG A 552 -1.10 29.06 15.82
CA ARG A 552 -2.11 30.02 16.28
C ARG A 552 -2.19 30.11 17.81
N LYS A 553 -1.83 29.03 18.54
CA LYS A 553 -1.77 29.00 20.01
C LYS A 553 -0.76 30.03 20.55
N PRO A 554 -0.83 30.45 21.83
CA PRO A 554 0.19 31.30 22.46
C PRO A 554 1.57 30.64 22.46
N GLU A 555 1.65 29.34 22.80
CA GLU A 555 2.90 28.55 22.78
C GLU A 555 3.55 28.54 21.39
N GLY A 556 2.72 28.57 20.33
CA GLY A 556 3.10 28.61 18.92
C GLY A 556 4.02 29.77 18.51
N GLN A 557 4.22 30.76 19.38
CA GLN A 557 5.25 31.79 19.18
C GLN A 557 6.69 31.25 19.40
N TYR A 558 6.86 30.24 20.26
CA TYR A 558 8.18 29.75 20.70
C TYR A 558 8.43 28.30 20.31
N ARG A 559 7.42 27.44 20.35
CA ARG A 559 7.51 26.02 20.01
C ARG A 559 6.34 25.60 19.13
N VAL A 560 6.56 24.66 18.22
CA VAL A 560 5.52 24.06 17.37
C VAL A 560 5.76 22.55 17.29
N SER A 561 4.70 21.74 17.27
CA SER A 561 4.80 20.31 17.00
C SER A 561 4.30 19.90 15.62
N ILE A 562 4.90 18.82 15.12
CA ILE A 562 4.46 18.03 13.96
C ILE A 562 4.41 16.57 14.36
N ARG A 563 3.87 15.71 13.49
CA ARG A 563 4.01 14.26 13.62
C ARG A 563 4.87 13.67 12.52
N VAL A 564 5.70 12.69 12.88
CA VAL A 564 6.62 11.96 11.98
C VAL A 564 6.37 10.47 12.11
N SER A 565 6.33 9.76 10.98
CA SER A 565 6.34 8.30 10.93
C SER A 565 7.75 7.83 10.55
N PHE A 566 8.45 7.17 11.47
CA PHE A 566 9.81 6.69 11.25
C PHE A 566 9.83 5.32 10.55
N PHE A 567 10.76 5.13 9.60
CA PHE A 567 10.89 3.87 8.86
C PHE A 567 11.50 2.72 9.68
N ASP A 568 12.30 3.02 10.72
CA ASP A 568 12.85 2.02 11.63
C ASP A 568 12.10 2.04 12.97
N ALA A 569 11.52 0.90 13.36
CA ALA A 569 10.85 0.72 14.65
C ALA A 569 11.76 0.96 15.87
N LYS A 570 13.08 0.85 15.72
CA LYS A 570 14.06 1.21 16.77
C LYS A 570 13.94 2.68 17.18
N ALA A 571 13.59 3.58 16.26
CA ALA A 571 13.33 4.98 16.57
C ALA A 571 12.16 5.10 17.56
N ASN A 572 11.03 4.46 17.24
CA ASN A 572 9.82 4.47 18.07
C ASN A 572 10.08 3.90 19.47
N ILE A 573 10.83 2.78 19.57
CA ILE A 573 11.19 2.16 20.85
C ILE A 573 12.08 3.09 21.70
N ARG A 574 13.13 3.68 21.12
CA ARG A 574 14.03 4.63 21.81
C ARG A 574 13.30 5.89 22.27
N ILE A 575 12.34 6.36 21.48
CA ILE A 575 11.50 7.52 21.81
C ILE A 575 10.58 7.19 23.01
N VAL A 576 9.94 6.01 23.03
CA VAL A 576 9.17 5.54 24.20
C VAL A 576 10.05 5.44 25.44
N GLN A 577 11.27 4.89 25.32
CA GLN A 577 12.22 4.81 26.44
C GLN A 577 12.65 6.19 26.96
N ALA A 578 12.76 7.21 26.10
CA ALA A 578 13.09 8.58 26.50
C ALA A 578 11.88 9.36 27.06
N LEU A 579 10.65 8.99 26.69
CA LEU A 579 9.42 9.51 27.32
C LEU A 579 9.29 9.01 28.76
N GLN A 580 9.64 7.75 29.02
CA GLN A 580 9.69 7.13 30.35
C GLN A 580 10.85 7.69 31.19
N ASN A 581 12.08 7.67 30.65
CA ASN A 581 13.29 8.04 31.38
C ASN A 581 13.55 9.55 31.36
N ARG A 582 12.70 10.33 32.06
CA ARG A 582 12.86 11.80 32.21
C ARG A 582 14.08 12.27 33.02
N ARG A 583 15.07 11.41 33.29
CA ARG A 583 16.40 11.87 33.74
C ARG A 583 17.01 12.71 32.62
N ARG A 584 17.38 13.96 32.91
CA ARG A 584 18.06 14.84 31.95
C ARG A 584 19.49 14.39 31.71
N HIS A 585 19.65 13.38 30.86
CA HIS A 585 20.88 13.20 30.08
C HIS A 585 21.01 14.41 29.14
N ASN A 586 22.22 14.94 28.96
CA ASN A 586 22.49 16.09 28.08
C ASN A 586 22.51 15.68 26.59
N ASP A 587 21.50 14.91 26.18
CA ASP A 587 21.25 14.56 24.80
C ASP A 587 20.98 15.83 23.97
N THR A 588 21.61 15.94 22.82
CA THR A 588 21.32 17.02 21.85
C THR A 588 20.52 16.45 20.69
N ARG A 589 19.32 16.97 20.46
CA ARG A 589 18.38 16.46 19.45
C ARG A 589 17.96 17.60 18.52
N PHE A 590 17.98 17.33 17.22
CA PHE A 590 17.55 18.26 16.18
C PHE A 590 16.95 17.49 14.99
N LEU A 591 15.99 18.13 14.34
CA LEU A 591 15.32 17.61 13.16
C LEU A 591 15.79 18.40 11.94
N ILE A 592 16.11 17.71 10.85
CA ILE A 592 16.39 18.32 9.55
C ILE A 592 15.36 17.88 8.51
N GLU A 593 15.05 18.78 7.59
CA GLU A 593 14.16 18.50 6.45
C GLU A 593 14.95 18.39 5.15
N ALA A 594 14.56 17.43 4.29
CA ALA A 594 14.86 17.49 2.87
C ALA A 594 13.62 17.98 2.11
N PRO A 595 13.74 18.84 1.08
CA PRO A 595 12.61 19.37 0.33
C PRO A 595 12.02 18.36 -0.68
N VAL A 596 12.01 17.07 -0.33
CA VAL A 596 11.71 15.93 -1.20
C VAL A 596 10.37 15.31 -0.81
N PHE A 597 9.46 15.17 -1.79
CA PHE A 597 8.15 14.54 -1.62
C PHE A 597 8.24 13.01 -1.78
N TYR A 598 8.90 12.37 -0.81
CA TYR A 598 9.29 10.95 -0.83
C TYR A 598 8.14 10.01 -1.19
N GLU A 599 6.97 10.15 -0.56
CA GLU A 599 5.84 9.23 -0.74
C GLU A 599 5.17 9.33 -2.13
N GLY A 600 5.41 10.42 -2.86
CA GLY A 600 4.98 10.53 -4.26
C GLY A 600 5.84 9.72 -5.23
N ILE A 601 7.08 9.40 -4.85
CA ILE A 601 8.10 8.80 -5.73
C ILE A 601 8.48 7.38 -5.26
N ARG A 602 8.31 7.05 -3.97
CA ARG A 602 8.40 5.67 -3.45
C ARG A 602 7.61 4.66 -4.30
N PRO A 603 6.33 4.89 -4.68
CA PRO A 603 5.57 3.92 -5.47
C PRO A 603 6.12 3.71 -6.89
N PHE A 604 6.86 4.69 -7.43
CA PHE A 604 7.52 4.58 -8.73
C PHE A 604 8.81 3.74 -8.62
N LEU A 605 9.63 3.99 -7.60
CA LEU A 605 10.82 3.17 -7.32
C LEU A 605 10.44 1.72 -6.92
N GLU A 606 9.29 1.51 -6.26
CA GLU A 606 8.68 0.19 -6.02
C GLU A 606 8.13 -0.48 -7.29
N ALA A 607 7.86 0.30 -8.35
CA ALA A 607 7.46 -0.24 -9.65
C ALA A 607 8.68 -0.62 -10.52
N LEU A 608 9.79 0.12 -10.44
CA LEU A 608 11.04 -0.23 -11.13
C LEU A 608 11.68 -1.54 -10.61
N LYS A 609 11.49 -1.86 -9.33
CA LYS A 609 11.91 -3.13 -8.70
C LYS A 609 11.12 -4.38 -9.15
N ARG A 610 10.15 -4.25 -10.05
CA ARG A 610 9.32 -5.38 -10.51
C ARG A 610 10.02 -6.15 -11.62
N GLU A 611 9.52 -7.35 -11.91
CA GLU A 611 10.12 -8.23 -12.91
C GLU A 611 10.26 -7.55 -14.29
N PRO A 612 11.47 -7.46 -14.88
CA PRO A 612 11.73 -6.67 -16.09
C PRO A 612 10.85 -7.01 -17.30
N GLU A 613 10.51 -8.29 -17.49
CA GLU A 613 9.65 -8.79 -18.59
C GLU A 613 8.18 -8.30 -18.51
N LEU A 614 7.79 -7.64 -17.41
CA LEU A 614 6.50 -6.97 -17.25
C LEU A 614 6.51 -5.52 -17.73
N LEU A 615 7.67 -4.94 -18.05
CA LEU A 615 7.78 -3.54 -18.50
C LEU A 615 7.09 -3.36 -19.87
N PRO A 616 6.02 -2.53 -19.98
CA PRO A 616 5.42 -2.22 -21.26
C PRO A 616 6.42 -1.50 -22.17
N PHE A 617 6.36 -1.76 -23.48
CA PHE A 617 7.22 -1.11 -24.48
C PHE A 617 8.73 -1.36 -24.33
N ALA A 618 9.15 -2.38 -23.55
CA ALA A 618 10.55 -2.76 -23.33
C ALA A 618 11.43 -2.77 -24.62
N GLN A 619 10.89 -3.28 -25.73
CA GLN A 619 11.55 -3.33 -27.05
C GLN A 619 11.97 -1.95 -27.60
N TYR A 620 11.25 -0.89 -27.23
CA TYR A 620 11.51 0.51 -27.62
C TYR A 620 12.19 1.32 -26.50
N LEU A 621 12.00 0.94 -25.23
CA LEU A 621 12.50 1.68 -24.06
C LEU A 621 13.90 1.25 -23.59
N ARG A 622 14.34 0.03 -23.89
CA ARG A 622 15.70 -0.44 -23.57
C ARG A 622 16.75 0.50 -24.16
N LEU A 623 17.95 0.53 -23.57
CA LEU A 623 19.07 1.23 -24.20
C LEU A 623 19.36 0.62 -25.58
N GLN A 624 19.63 1.52 -26.53
CA GLN A 624 19.86 1.22 -27.95
C GLN A 624 20.97 2.14 -28.45
N SER A 625 21.83 1.62 -29.34
CA SER A 625 22.77 2.48 -30.06
C SER A 625 22.02 3.37 -31.07
N LYS A 626 22.67 4.46 -31.50
CA LYS A 626 22.17 5.38 -32.53
C LYS A 626 21.77 4.65 -33.84
N GLN A 627 22.45 3.55 -34.17
CA GLN A 627 22.14 2.71 -35.34
C GLN A 627 20.90 1.82 -35.13
N GLU A 628 20.67 1.31 -33.92
CA GLU A 628 19.46 0.55 -33.57
C GLU A 628 18.23 1.46 -33.54
N LEU A 629 18.35 2.66 -32.95
CA LEU A 629 17.29 3.67 -32.92
C LEU A 629 16.83 4.06 -34.33
N THR A 630 17.78 4.29 -35.25
CA THR A 630 17.49 4.66 -36.65
C THR A 630 16.80 3.54 -37.44
N ARG A 631 16.87 2.28 -36.97
CA ARG A 631 16.24 1.11 -37.61
C ARG A 631 14.99 0.60 -36.87
N THR A 632 14.65 1.17 -35.71
CA THR A 632 13.54 0.70 -34.88
C THR A 632 12.20 1.15 -35.46
N VAL A 633 11.44 0.20 -36.01
CA VAL A 633 10.08 0.42 -36.50
C VAL A 633 9.08 0.19 -35.35
N ILE A 634 8.24 1.19 -35.08
CA ILE A 634 7.19 1.12 -34.06
C ILE A 634 5.95 0.48 -34.69
N GLY A 635 5.58 -0.72 -34.24
CA GLY A 635 4.41 -1.45 -34.73
C GLY A 635 3.07 -0.89 -34.23
N PRO A 636 1.93 -1.32 -34.82
CA PRO A 636 0.59 -0.89 -34.40
C PRO A 636 0.18 -1.48 -33.04
N PRO A 637 -0.71 -0.82 -32.27
CA PRO A 637 -1.12 -1.30 -30.94
C PRO A 637 -1.64 -2.74 -30.96
N LEU A 638 -1.19 -3.60 -30.03
CA LEU A 638 -1.57 -5.03 -30.00
C LEU A 638 -3.07 -5.29 -30.16
N TYR A 639 -3.93 -4.49 -29.50
CA TYR A 639 -5.38 -4.66 -29.60
C TYR A 639 -5.93 -4.38 -31.02
N SER A 640 -5.29 -3.52 -31.80
CA SER A 640 -5.68 -3.23 -33.19
C SER A 640 -5.17 -4.26 -34.20
N ARG A 641 -4.20 -5.11 -33.81
CA ARG A 641 -3.75 -6.27 -34.61
C ARG A 641 -4.75 -7.43 -34.61
N THR A 642 -5.79 -7.37 -33.77
CA THR A 642 -6.80 -8.43 -33.63
C THR A 642 -7.52 -8.71 -34.96
N PRO A 643 -7.58 -9.96 -35.44
CA PRO A 643 -8.27 -10.32 -36.68
C PRO A 643 -9.72 -9.78 -36.73
N GLY A 644 -10.04 -9.06 -37.81
CA GLY A 644 -11.35 -8.41 -38.01
C GLY A 644 -11.57 -7.08 -37.26
N PHE A 645 -10.57 -6.55 -36.54
CA PHE A 645 -10.65 -5.21 -35.94
C PHE A 645 -10.37 -4.11 -36.97
N SER A 646 -11.14 -3.01 -36.89
CA SER A 646 -10.86 -1.77 -37.60
C SER A 646 -11.45 -0.59 -36.82
N PHE A 647 -10.73 0.52 -36.70
CA PHE A 647 -11.31 1.74 -36.10
C PHE A 647 -12.35 2.34 -37.03
N GLU A 648 -13.54 2.66 -36.50
CA GLU A 648 -14.54 3.52 -37.14
C GLU A 648 -14.22 4.98 -36.80
N LEU A 649 -14.10 5.81 -37.84
CA LEU A 649 -13.57 7.18 -37.77
C LEU A 649 -14.60 8.27 -38.13
N LYS A 650 -15.84 7.90 -38.49
CA LYS A 650 -16.89 8.86 -38.87
C LYS A 650 -17.15 9.98 -37.85
N ASP A 651 -16.93 9.71 -36.55
CA ASP A 651 -17.10 10.70 -35.48
C ASP A 651 -16.11 11.90 -35.58
N LEU A 652 -15.11 11.85 -36.46
CA LEU A 652 -14.15 12.93 -36.78
C LEU A 652 -14.62 13.89 -37.89
N PHE A 653 -15.76 13.61 -38.54
CA PHE A 653 -16.35 14.47 -39.57
C PHE A 653 -17.44 15.37 -38.94
N SER A 654 -17.86 16.43 -39.63
CA SER A 654 -19.05 17.19 -39.21
C SER A 654 -20.32 16.55 -39.77
N ASP A 655 -21.48 16.82 -39.18
CA ASP A 655 -22.75 16.19 -39.59
C ASP A 655 -23.14 16.58 -41.03
N GLU A 656 -22.68 17.74 -41.55
CA GLU A 656 -22.90 18.15 -42.93
C GLU A 656 -22.06 17.37 -43.95
N ALA A 657 -20.96 16.74 -43.53
CA ALA A 657 -20.05 16.00 -44.42
C ALA A 657 -20.62 14.65 -44.89
N ALA A 658 -21.71 14.17 -44.25
CA ALA A 658 -22.49 12.99 -44.65
C ALA A 658 -21.71 11.67 -44.86
N VAL A 659 -20.53 11.51 -44.25
CA VAL A 659 -19.70 10.29 -44.34
C VAL A 659 -20.34 9.18 -43.49
N PRO A 660 -20.84 8.06 -44.09
CA PRO A 660 -21.60 7.05 -43.35
C PRO A 660 -20.73 6.17 -42.45
N SER A 661 -19.49 5.91 -42.89
CA SER A 661 -18.47 5.13 -42.20
C SER A 661 -17.10 5.38 -42.83
N LEU A 662 -16.04 5.47 -42.03
CA LEU A 662 -14.65 5.41 -42.48
C LEU A 662 -13.88 4.43 -41.59
N ARG A 663 -13.41 3.32 -42.18
CA ARG A 663 -12.69 2.28 -41.46
C ARG A 663 -11.18 2.36 -41.69
N LEU A 664 -10.44 2.24 -40.60
CA LEU A 664 -8.97 2.15 -40.56
C LEU A 664 -8.57 0.78 -39.98
N ASN A 665 -8.01 -0.08 -40.83
CA ASN A 665 -7.31 -1.30 -40.45
C ASN A 665 -5.81 -0.96 -40.26
N THR A 666 -5.22 -1.30 -39.12
CA THR A 666 -3.82 -0.97 -38.81
C THR A 666 -2.80 -1.93 -39.42
N ARG A 667 -3.24 -3.04 -40.02
CA ARG A 667 -2.41 -3.99 -40.77
C ARG A 667 -2.37 -3.75 -42.28
N ASP A 668 -3.22 -2.85 -42.80
CA ASP A 668 -3.40 -2.61 -44.24
C ASP A 668 -2.90 -1.21 -44.63
N PRO A 669 -1.78 -1.09 -45.37
CA PRO A 669 -1.24 0.19 -45.83
C PRO A 669 -2.21 1.02 -46.68
N ASP A 670 -3.06 0.38 -47.49
CA ASP A 670 -3.99 1.08 -48.38
C ASP A 670 -5.20 1.61 -47.57
N SER A 671 -5.67 0.87 -46.57
CA SER A 671 -6.65 1.39 -45.59
C SER A 671 -6.08 2.59 -44.81
N ILE A 672 -4.81 2.54 -44.38
CA ILE A 672 -4.13 3.65 -43.70
C ILE A 672 -4.02 4.87 -44.62
N ALA A 673 -3.60 4.68 -45.88
CA ALA A 673 -3.45 5.76 -46.85
C ALA A 673 -4.81 6.41 -47.21
N ASN A 674 -5.84 5.59 -47.47
CA ASN A 674 -7.19 6.08 -47.74
C ASN A 674 -7.80 6.82 -46.52
N ALA A 675 -7.67 6.27 -45.32
CA ALA A 675 -8.18 6.93 -44.10
C ALA A 675 -7.51 8.29 -43.87
N ARG A 676 -6.19 8.37 -44.04
CA ARG A 676 -5.41 9.62 -43.97
C ARG A 676 -5.89 10.64 -45.01
N ALA A 677 -6.00 10.23 -46.27
CA ALA A 677 -6.43 11.10 -47.37
C ALA A 677 -7.86 11.64 -47.17
N GLN A 678 -8.79 10.81 -46.69
CA GLN A 678 -10.16 11.26 -46.41
C GLN A 678 -10.24 12.19 -45.19
N LEU A 679 -9.50 11.92 -44.11
CA LEU A 679 -9.47 12.83 -42.95
C LEU A 679 -8.87 14.19 -43.31
N ILE A 680 -7.74 14.23 -44.04
CA ILE A 680 -7.11 15.47 -44.50
C ILE A 680 -8.05 16.29 -45.40
N ARG A 681 -8.89 15.62 -46.21
CA ARG A 681 -9.73 16.28 -47.21
C ARG A 681 -11.07 16.81 -46.66
N SER A 682 -11.68 16.14 -45.69
CA SER A 682 -13.05 16.47 -45.26
C SER A 682 -13.39 16.25 -43.78
N SER A 683 -12.42 15.95 -42.91
CA SER A 683 -12.66 15.99 -41.45
C SER A 683 -12.73 17.43 -40.94
N ARG A 684 -13.14 17.62 -39.67
CA ARG A 684 -13.12 18.94 -39.00
C ARG A 684 -11.74 19.36 -38.45
N MET A 685 -10.68 18.64 -38.81
CA MET A 685 -9.32 18.83 -38.28
C MET A 685 -8.40 19.47 -39.33
N ASP A 686 -7.36 20.16 -38.87
CA ASP A 686 -6.25 20.57 -39.75
C ASP A 686 -5.51 19.33 -40.31
N PRO A 687 -4.95 19.35 -41.53
CA PRO A 687 -4.21 18.22 -42.09
C PRO A 687 -3.13 17.63 -41.16
N SER A 688 -2.37 18.49 -40.46
CA SER A 688 -1.34 18.04 -39.50
C SER A 688 -1.92 17.34 -38.27
N GLN A 689 -3.15 17.70 -37.87
CA GLN A 689 -3.88 17.07 -36.78
C GLN A 689 -4.50 15.74 -37.24
N ALA A 690 -4.98 15.66 -38.49
CA ALA A 690 -5.45 14.42 -39.10
C ALA A 690 -4.32 13.38 -39.22
N ASP A 691 -3.14 13.81 -39.71
CA ASP A 691 -1.93 12.98 -39.74
C ASP A 691 -1.54 12.48 -38.35
N ALA A 692 -1.52 13.37 -37.35
CA ALA A 692 -1.18 13.03 -35.97
C ALA A 692 -2.17 12.01 -35.34
N VAL A 693 -3.47 12.08 -35.67
CA VAL A 693 -4.47 11.10 -35.22
C VAL A 693 -4.27 9.74 -35.88
N VAL A 694 -4.06 9.67 -37.20
CA VAL A 694 -3.79 8.41 -37.90
C VAL A 694 -2.49 7.76 -37.39
N ASP A 695 -1.43 8.55 -37.21
CA ASP A 695 -0.15 8.10 -36.66
C ASP A 695 -0.29 7.56 -35.23
N SER A 696 -1.14 8.18 -34.40
CA SER A 696 -1.40 7.74 -33.02
C SER A 696 -2.29 6.50 -32.91
N LEU A 697 -3.10 6.20 -33.94
CA LEU A 697 -3.92 4.98 -34.02
C LEU A 697 -3.15 3.80 -34.63
N THR A 698 -2.11 4.07 -35.42
CA THR A 698 -1.32 3.08 -36.18
C THR A 698 0.03 2.72 -35.55
N ARG A 699 0.40 3.32 -34.40
CA ARG A 699 1.67 3.04 -33.69
C ARG A 699 1.47 2.88 -32.19
N GLU A 700 2.25 1.99 -31.58
CA GLU A 700 2.30 1.76 -30.13
C GLU A 700 2.83 2.95 -29.33
N VAL A 701 3.67 3.78 -29.96
CA VAL A 701 4.21 5.02 -29.41
C VAL A 701 4.17 6.08 -30.51
N ALA A 702 3.63 7.26 -30.19
CA ALA A 702 3.56 8.42 -31.10
C ALA A 702 3.86 9.72 -30.34
N LEU A 703 4.58 10.65 -30.97
CA LEU A 703 4.97 11.93 -30.39
C LEU A 703 4.32 13.08 -31.18
N ILE A 704 3.30 13.72 -30.61
CA ILE A 704 2.62 14.87 -31.23
C ILE A 704 3.30 16.17 -30.76
N GLN A 705 4.27 16.66 -31.54
CA GLN A 705 4.85 17.98 -31.31
C GLN A 705 3.93 19.08 -31.87
N GLY A 706 3.45 19.97 -31.01
CA GLY A 706 2.67 21.14 -31.41
C GLY A 706 3.15 22.42 -30.72
N PRO A 707 3.47 23.49 -31.45
CA PRO A 707 3.70 24.83 -30.89
C PRO A 707 2.50 25.38 -30.06
N PRO A 708 2.64 26.52 -29.37
CA PRO A 708 1.51 27.22 -28.76
C PRO A 708 0.39 27.49 -29.79
N GLY A 709 -0.88 27.42 -29.36
CA GLY A 709 -2.04 27.68 -30.23
C GLY A 709 -2.45 26.56 -31.20
N THR A 710 -1.56 25.65 -31.60
CA THR A 710 -1.77 24.63 -32.67
C THR A 710 -2.77 23.49 -32.38
N GLY A 711 -3.65 23.64 -31.40
CA GLY A 711 -4.76 22.69 -31.18
C GLY A 711 -4.37 21.35 -30.56
N LYS A 712 -3.18 21.16 -29.97
CA LYS A 712 -2.78 19.91 -29.27
C LYS A 712 -3.89 19.29 -28.40
N SER A 713 -4.54 20.10 -27.56
CA SER A 713 -5.63 19.67 -26.67
C SER A 713 -6.87 19.19 -27.45
N TYR A 714 -7.13 19.79 -28.61
CA TYR A 714 -8.20 19.40 -29.54
C TYR A 714 -7.85 18.09 -30.25
N THR A 715 -6.63 17.93 -30.77
CA THR A 715 -6.15 16.66 -31.36
C THR A 715 -6.22 15.51 -30.37
N GLY A 716 -5.81 15.73 -29.11
CA GLY A 716 -5.92 14.73 -28.04
C GLY A 716 -7.37 14.42 -27.65
N LEU A 717 -8.25 15.43 -27.64
CA LEU A 717 -9.69 15.26 -27.40
C LEU A 717 -10.35 14.39 -28.48
N GLU A 718 -10.00 14.61 -29.74
CA GLU A 718 -10.53 13.84 -30.87
C GLU A 718 -9.96 12.42 -30.95
N LEU A 719 -8.67 12.21 -30.61
CA LEU A 719 -8.11 10.87 -30.43
C LEU A 719 -8.85 10.09 -29.32
N ILE A 720 -9.13 10.74 -28.17
CA ILE A 720 -9.92 10.14 -27.09
C ILE A 720 -11.35 9.84 -27.55
N ARG A 721 -11.97 10.69 -28.39
CA ARG A 721 -13.28 10.41 -28.99
C ARG A 721 -13.28 9.11 -29.79
N VAL A 722 -12.30 8.92 -30.69
CA VAL A 722 -12.17 7.70 -31.49
C VAL A 722 -12.01 6.47 -30.59
N LEU A 723 -11.11 6.53 -29.61
CA LEU A 723 -10.85 5.39 -28.72
C LEU A 723 -12.10 5.00 -27.92
N VAL A 724 -12.80 5.97 -27.30
CA VAL A 724 -14.03 5.72 -26.53
C VAL A 724 -15.16 5.18 -27.43
N LYS A 725 -15.35 5.75 -28.63
CA LYS A 725 -16.38 5.31 -29.58
C LYS A 725 -16.14 3.88 -30.10
N ASN A 726 -14.86 3.50 -30.27
CA ASN A 726 -14.44 2.14 -30.61
C ASN A 726 -14.29 1.22 -29.39
N GLN A 727 -14.87 1.60 -28.23
CA GLN A 727 -14.93 0.82 -26.99
C GLN A 727 -13.55 0.50 -26.36
N ILE A 728 -12.51 1.27 -26.71
CA ILE A 728 -11.17 1.17 -26.14
C ILE A 728 -11.12 1.99 -24.84
N ALA A 729 -11.40 1.34 -23.71
CA ALA A 729 -11.29 1.90 -22.36
C ALA A 729 -10.95 0.78 -21.37
N PRO A 730 -10.21 1.03 -20.25
CA PRO A 730 -9.84 2.34 -19.72
C PRO A 730 -8.73 3.05 -20.51
N ILE A 731 -8.80 4.38 -20.54
CA ILE A 731 -7.76 5.26 -21.09
C ILE A 731 -7.10 5.98 -19.91
N LEU A 732 -5.78 5.82 -19.75
CA LEU A 732 -5.02 6.51 -18.71
C LEU A 732 -4.52 7.87 -19.23
N LEU A 733 -5.16 8.96 -18.79
CA LEU A 733 -4.74 10.32 -19.12
C LEU A 733 -3.83 10.89 -18.03
N VAL A 734 -2.60 11.25 -18.41
CA VAL A 734 -1.58 11.83 -17.50
C VAL A 734 -1.16 13.21 -18.03
N ALA A 735 -0.96 14.17 -17.13
CA ALA A 735 -0.37 15.46 -17.45
C ALA A 735 0.46 16.00 -16.28
N PHE A 736 1.51 16.77 -16.57
CA PHE A 736 2.45 17.29 -15.57
C PHE A 736 1.83 18.27 -14.56
N THR A 737 0.72 18.95 -14.91
CA THR A 737 0.03 19.87 -14.00
C THR A 737 -1.45 19.52 -13.85
N ASN A 738 -1.99 19.74 -12.64
CA ASN A 738 -3.42 19.59 -12.38
C ASN A 738 -4.27 20.49 -13.30
N HIS A 739 -3.81 21.70 -13.63
CA HIS A 739 -4.51 22.60 -14.54
C HIS A 739 -4.60 22.04 -15.97
N ALA A 740 -3.54 21.41 -16.49
CA ALA A 740 -3.57 20.79 -17.81
C ALA A 740 -4.52 19.58 -17.86
N LEU A 741 -4.50 18.76 -16.80
CA LEU A 741 -5.41 17.61 -16.67
C LEU A 741 -6.87 18.05 -16.50
N ASP A 742 -7.15 19.00 -15.60
CA ASP A 742 -8.50 19.54 -15.36
C ASP A 742 -9.07 20.13 -16.66
N HIS A 743 -8.28 20.91 -17.41
CA HIS A 743 -8.70 21.45 -18.71
C HIS A 743 -9.05 20.36 -19.74
N MET A 744 -8.25 19.30 -19.84
CA MET A 744 -8.55 18.18 -20.75
C MET A 744 -9.83 17.44 -20.34
N LEU A 745 -10.04 17.19 -19.05
CA LEU A 745 -11.24 16.52 -18.53
C LEU A 745 -12.51 17.37 -18.72
N THR A 746 -12.42 18.68 -18.50
CA THR A 746 -13.50 19.62 -18.83
C THR A 746 -13.83 19.57 -20.33
N GLY A 747 -12.82 19.56 -21.21
CA GLY A 747 -13.03 19.39 -22.66
C GLY A 747 -13.74 18.10 -23.05
N ILE A 748 -13.40 16.96 -22.41
CA ILE A 748 -14.06 15.65 -22.64
C ILE A 748 -15.54 15.68 -22.25
N LEU A 749 -15.87 16.38 -21.16
CA LEU A 749 -17.25 16.56 -20.68
C LEU A 749 -18.04 17.51 -21.58
N ASP A 750 -17.50 18.68 -21.91
CA ASP A 750 -18.18 19.69 -22.72
C ASP A 750 -18.37 19.22 -24.18
N ALA A 751 -17.44 18.40 -24.70
CA ALA A 751 -17.59 17.72 -25.99
C ALA A 751 -18.43 16.42 -25.95
N ASN A 752 -19.07 16.13 -24.80
CA ASN A 752 -19.98 15.00 -24.56
C ASN A 752 -19.43 13.62 -25.00
N ILE A 753 -18.13 13.37 -24.78
CA ILE A 753 -17.48 12.12 -25.20
C ILE A 753 -17.81 10.97 -24.23
N THR A 754 -17.67 11.22 -22.92
CA THR A 754 -17.98 10.25 -21.86
C THR A 754 -18.16 10.94 -20.52
N THR A 755 -18.98 10.34 -19.65
CA THR A 755 -19.10 10.69 -18.21
C THR A 755 -18.50 9.62 -17.31
N ASN A 756 -17.99 8.51 -17.85
CA ASN A 756 -17.30 7.48 -17.07
C ASN A 756 -15.82 7.87 -16.88
N ILE A 757 -15.58 8.77 -15.91
CA ILE A 757 -14.27 9.38 -15.63
C ILE A 757 -13.94 9.21 -14.15
N VAL A 758 -12.70 8.81 -13.84
CA VAL A 758 -12.16 8.81 -12.47
C VAL A 758 -10.90 9.69 -12.43
N ARG A 759 -10.98 10.79 -11.67
CA ARG A 759 -9.88 11.75 -11.45
C ARG A 759 -9.12 11.36 -10.18
N LEU A 760 -7.88 10.93 -10.36
CA LEU A 760 -6.90 10.74 -9.29
C LEU A 760 -6.23 12.09 -8.98
N GLY A 761 -6.26 12.51 -7.71
CA GLY A 761 -5.64 13.78 -7.26
C GLY A 761 -6.48 14.53 -6.22
N SER A 762 -5.80 15.34 -5.39
CA SER A 762 -6.39 16.04 -4.23
C SER A 762 -6.71 17.53 -4.44
N ARG A 763 -6.45 18.08 -5.63
CA ARG A 763 -6.64 19.51 -5.93
C ARG A 763 -7.38 19.69 -7.26
N PHE A 764 -8.65 20.06 -7.16
CA PHE A 764 -9.45 20.57 -8.28
C PHE A 764 -9.13 22.06 -8.43
N SER A 765 -8.67 22.48 -9.61
CA SER A 765 -8.07 23.81 -9.80
C SER A 765 -8.89 24.77 -10.67
N ILE A 766 -9.88 24.25 -11.41
CA ILE A 766 -10.62 25.03 -12.42
C ILE A 766 -12.15 24.91 -12.24
N ASP A 767 -12.68 23.69 -12.07
CA ASP A 767 -14.10 23.41 -12.26
C ASP A 767 -14.68 22.51 -11.14
N GLU A 768 -15.73 22.99 -10.46
CA GLU A 768 -16.42 22.25 -9.40
C GLU A 768 -17.12 21.00 -9.94
N ARG A 769 -17.47 20.94 -11.24
CA ARG A 769 -18.04 19.74 -11.88
C ARG A 769 -17.11 18.53 -11.75
N LEU A 770 -15.80 18.74 -11.74
CA LEU A 770 -14.78 17.68 -11.64
C LEU A 770 -14.72 17.03 -10.24
N SER A 771 -15.23 17.69 -9.19
CA SER A 771 -15.26 17.13 -7.82
C SER A 771 -16.05 15.82 -7.72
N LYS A 772 -17.08 15.66 -8.55
CA LYS A 772 -17.92 14.46 -8.64
C LYS A 772 -17.18 13.23 -9.17
N TYR A 773 -16.21 13.46 -10.06
CA TYR A 773 -15.38 12.42 -10.68
C TYR A 773 -14.11 12.10 -9.86
N SER A 774 -13.90 12.75 -8.70
CA SER A 774 -12.82 12.37 -7.79
C SER A 774 -13.02 10.95 -7.28
N LEU A 775 -11.95 10.14 -7.25
CA LEU A 775 -11.96 8.83 -6.61
C LEU A 775 -12.59 8.88 -5.21
N SER A 776 -12.22 9.89 -4.40
CA SER A 776 -12.74 10.07 -3.04
C SER A 776 -14.25 10.35 -2.96
N THR A 777 -14.88 10.82 -4.04
CA THR A 777 -16.33 11.03 -4.14
C THR A 777 -17.00 9.75 -4.64
N VAL A 778 -16.45 9.14 -5.71
CA VAL A 778 -16.91 7.86 -6.28
C VAL A 778 -16.92 6.75 -5.21
N GLU A 779 -15.84 6.58 -4.46
CA GLU A 779 -15.76 5.62 -3.34
C GLU A 779 -16.81 5.85 -2.25
N ARG A 780 -17.22 7.10 -2.00
CA ARG A 780 -18.22 7.44 -0.96
C ARG A 780 -19.64 7.12 -1.41
N ASP A 781 -19.95 7.30 -2.69
CA ASP A 781 -21.26 6.96 -3.24
C ASP A 781 -21.38 5.46 -3.57
N GLU A 782 -20.35 4.84 -4.15
CA GLU A 782 -20.26 3.37 -4.29
C GLU A 782 -20.14 2.64 -2.95
N GLY A 783 -19.62 3.29 -1.90
CA GLY A 783 -19.53 2.79 -0.53
C GLY A 783 -20.87 2.42 0.13
N ARG A 784 -22.00 2.71 -0.55
CA ARG A 784 -23.34 2.20 -0.23
C ARG A 784 -23.56 0.74 -0.64
N SER A 785 -22.68 0.18 -1.47
CA SER A 785 -22.68 -1.22 -1.94
C SER A 785 -22.27 -2.24 -0.87
N ARG A 786 -22.44 -3.54 -1.16
CA ARG A 786 -22.17 -4.69 -0.28
C ARG A 786 -20.70 -4.84 0.17
N LEU A 787 -19.78 -4.06 -0.40
CA LEU A 787 -18.40 -3.95 0.08
C LEU A 787 -18.28 -3.04 1.32
N GLY A 788 -19.10 -1.98 1.43
CA GLY A 788 -19.04 -1.00 2.52
C GLY A 788 -19.26 -1.57 3.92
N SER A 789 -19.92 -2.72 4.04
CA SER A 789 -20.04 -3.44 5.33
C SER A 789 -18.72 -4.05 5.82
N SER A 790 -17.77 -4.35 4.93
CA SER A 790 -16.42 -4.80 5.30
C SER A 790 -15.56 -3.61 5.73
N GLY A 791 -15.55 -2.53 4.94
CA GLY A 791 -14.81 -1.31 5.27
C GLY A 791 -15.26 -0.70 6.61
N LYS A 792 -16.57 -0.68 6.88
CA LYS A 792 -17.11 -0.23 8.18
C LYS A 792 -16.69 -1.11 9.37
N ALA A 793 -16.43 -2.40 9.17
CA ALA A 793 -15.91 -3.28 10.22
C ALA A 793 -14.42 -3.04 10.46
N ALA A 794 -13.61 -2.93 9.40
CA ALA A 794 -12.19 -2.60 9.49
C ALA A 794 -11.96 -1.22 10.14
N TYR A 795 -12.76 -0.21 9.76
CA TYR A 795 -12.69 1.13 10.34
C TYR A 795 -13.03 1.17 11.84
N ARG A 796 -13.97 0.33 12.31
CA ARG A 796 -14.23 0.17 13.76
C ARG A 796 -13.02 -0.42 14.47
N LYS A 797 -12.47 -1.53 13.97
CA LYS A 797 -11.28 -2.17 14.56
C LYS A 797 -10.06 -1.23 14.57
N MET A 798 -9.90 -0.40 13.54
CA MET A 798 -8.89 0.66 13.50
C MET A 798 -9.13 1.71 14.62
N LYS A 799 -10.37 2.14 14.83
CA LYS A 799 -10.72 3.10 15.90
C LYS A 799 -10.67 2.52 17.32
N GLU A 800 -10.88 1.21 17.46
CA GLU A 800 -10.65 0.45 18.69
C GLU A 800 -9.13 0.45 19.00
N LEU A 801 -8.29 -0.03 18.08
CA LEU A 801 -6.83 -0.03 18.22
C LEU A 801 -6.23 1.37 18.44
N GLU A 802 -6.78 2.41 17.80
CA GLU A 802 -6.40 3.81 18.01
C GLU A 802 -6.72 4.28 19.44
N LYS A 803 -7.83 3.82 20.04
CA LYS A 803 -8.15 4.10 21.44
C LYS A 803 -7.21 3.35 22.37
N ASP A 804 -6.98 2.06 22.10
CA ASP A 804 -6.15 1.20 22.96
C ASP A 804 -4.70 1.69 22.97
N MET A 805 -4.15 2.13 21.83
CA MET A 805 -2.85 2.79 21.74
C MET A 805 -2.78 4.09 22.54
N ARG A 806 -3.83 4.93 22.51
CA ARG A 806 -3.88 6.16 23.32
C ARG A 806 -3.89 5.85 24.82
N THR A 807 -4.62 4.82 25.25
CA THR A 807 -4.62 4.36 26.65
C THR A 807 -3.22 3.86 27.04
N LEU A 808 -2.64 2.93 26.28
CA LEU A 808 -1.30 2.41 26.55
C LEU A 808 -0.23 3.53 26.61
N MET A 809 -0.29 4.50 25.70
CA MET A 809 0.65 5.63 25.69
C MET A 809 0.37 6.65 26.80
N ALA A 810 -0.87 6.81 27.24
CA ALA A 810 -1.20 7.59 28.43
C ALA A 810 -0.67 6.90 29.70
N ASP A 811 -0.82 5.58 29.83
CA ASP A 811 -0.33 4.79 30.95
C ASP A 811 1.21 4.82 31.03
N ILE A 812 1.89 4.60 29.90
CA ILE A 812 3.36 4.73 29.72
C ILE A 812 3.86 6.14 30.07
N SER A 813 3.08 7.18 29.75
CA SER A 813 3.40 8.57 30.10
C SER A 813 3.00 8.93 31.53
N SER A 814 2.16 8.14 32.18
CA SER A 814 1.68 8.41 33.53
C SER A 814 2.77 8.05 34.54
N HIS A 815 3.23 9.03 35.30
CA HIS A 815 4.27 8.84 36.32
C HIS A 815 3.68 8.22 37.61
N LYS A 816 2.56 7.49 37.50
CA LYS A 816 1.81 6.90 38.62
C LYS A 816 2.19 5.43 38.77
N VAL A 817 3.26 5.18 39.53
CA VAL A 817 3.55 3.83 40.03
C VAL A 817 2.41 3.42 40.99
N PRO A 818 1.75 2.26 40.82
CA PRO A 818 0.71 1.79 41.74
C PRO A 818 1.26 1.67 43.17
N ALA A 819 0.44 1.96 44.18
CA ALA A 819 0.88 1.96 45.58
C ALA A 819 1.50 0.61 46.00
N SER A 820 0.90 -0.50 45.55
CA SER A 820 1.38 -1.87 45.77
C SER A 820 2.72 -2.20 45.12
N HIS A 821 3.16 -1.44 44.10
CA HIS A 821 4.50 -1.56 43.52
C HIS A 821 5.54 -0.75 44.31
N ILE A 822 5.13 0.40 44.87
CA ILE A 822 5.97 1.20 45.78
C ILE A 822 6.20 0.42 47.08
N GLU A 823 5.14 -0.13 47.68
CA GLU A 823 5.18 -0.98 48.87
C GLU A 823 6.11 -2.18 48.68
N LYS A 824 5.95 -2.95 47.59
CA LYS A 824 6.86 -4.06 47.25
C LYS A 824 8.31 -3.62 47.10
N HIS A 825 8.57 -2.45 46.53
CA HIS A 825 9.95 -1.93 46.44
C HIS A 825 10.51 -1.54 47.81
N ILE A 826 9.73 -0.90 48.68
CA ILE A 826 10.12 -0.55 50.05
C ILE A 826 10.35 -1.83 50.88
N SER A 827 9.50 -2.85 50.75
CA SER A 827 9.65 -4.14 51.47
C SER A 827 10.97 -4.86 51.15
N PHE A 828 11.46 -4.74 49.91
CA PHE A 828 12.69 -5.37 49.45
C PHE A 828 13.93 -4.51 49.70
N ALA A 829 13.86 -3.20 49.42
CA ALA A 829 15.01 -2.30 49.49
C ALA A 829 15.22 -1.66 50.88
N TYR A 830 14.15 -1.49 51.68
CA TYR A 830 14.18 -0.83 52.98
C TYR A 830 13.29 -1.55 54.02
N PRO A 831 13.60 -2.79 54.43
CA PRO A 831 12.69 -3.61 55.25
C PRO A 831 12.29 -2.97 56.59
N HIS A 832 13.18 -2.20 57.23
CA HIS A 832 12.87 -1.49 58.48
C HIS A 832 11.81 -0.39 58.27
N HIS A 833 11.97 0.45 57.25
CA HIS A 833 10.98 1.47 56.89
C HIS A 833 9.65 0.85 56.43
N HIS A 834 9.67 -0.35 55.83
CA HIS A 834 8.44 -1.09 55.53
C HIS A 834 7.66 -1.46 56.82
N GLY A 835 8.38 -1.91 57.85
CA GLY A 835 7.82 -2.14 59.18
C GLY A 835 7.13 -0.88 59.72
N GLU A 836 7.84 0.26 59.74
CA GLU A 836 7.33 1.52 60.27
C GLU A 836 6.15 2.10 59.47
N PHE A 837 6.21 2.10 58.13
CA PHE A 837 5.19 2.71 57.28
C PHE A 837 3.93 1.87 57.06
N PHE A 838 4.00 0.53 57.22
CA PHE A 838 2.88 -0.37 56.88
C PHE A 838 2.51 -1.39 57.97
N THR A 839 3.38 -1.67 58.94
CA THR A 839 3.17 -2.74 59.96
C THR A 839 3.06 -2.20 61.40
N HIS A 840 3.69 -1.07 61.68
CA HIS A 840 3.80 -0.44 63.00
C HIS A 840 3.42 1.04 62.95
N VAL A 841 2.38 1.36 62.17
CA VAL A 841 1.85 2.72 62.01
C VAL A 841 1.38 3.23 63.39
N PRO A 842 1.84 4.41 63.85
CA PRO A 842 1.38 4.97 65.11
C PRO A 842 -0.14 5.15 65.14
N SER A 843 -0.81 4.76 66.23
CA SER A 843 -2.28 4.73 66.33
C SER A 843 -2.97 6.09 66.14
N TRP A 844 -2.28 7.20 66.38
CA TRP A 844 -2.79 8.55 66.06
C TRP A 844 -2.83 8.84 64.55
N ILE A 845 -2.04 8.12 63.75
CA ILE A 845 -2.00 8.15 62.29
C ILE A 845 -3.05 7.19 61.73
N GLU A 846 -3.20 6.00 62.31
CA GLU A 846 -4.32 5.08 62.01
C GLU A 846 -5.71 5.69 62.31
N ALA A 847 -5.78 6.79 63.06
CA ALA A 847 -7.00 7.55 63.34
C ALA A 847 -7.27 8.70 62.35
N ILE A 848 -6.33 9.04 61.46
CA ILE A 848 -6.45 10.15 60.49
C ILE A 848 -6.09 9.77 59.05
N ALA A 849 -5.43 8.62 58.85
CA ALA A 849 -5.25 8.01 57.55
C ALA A 849 -6.59 7.41 57.06
N PRO A 850 -6.99 7.64 55.80
CA PRO A 850 -8.27 7.16 55.27
C PRO A 850 -8.28 5.63 55.21
N LYS A 851 -9.36 5.01 55.68
CA LYS A 851 -9.53 3.55 55.69
C LYS A 851 -10.43 3.12 54.53
N PRO A 852 -10.27 1.89 54.01
CA PRO A 852 -11.15 1.36 52.97
C PRO A 852 -12.62 1.24 53.44
N SER A 853 -12.87 1.15 54.75
CA SER A 853 -14.21 1.20 55.36
C SER A 853 -14.93 2.53 55.13
N ASP A 854 -14.18 3.63 55.03
CA ASP A 854 -14.75 4.99 55.07
C ASP A 854 -15.36 5.38 53.71
N HIS A 855 -15.21 4.52 52.69
CA HIS A 855 -15.78 4.67 51.36
C HIS A 855 -17.17 4.05 51.17
N ASP A 856 -17.60 3.11 52.04
CA ASP A 856 -18.95 2.55 51.99
C ASP A 856 -20.02 3.56 52.48
N GLU A 857 -19.64 4.56 53.28
CA GLU A 857 -20.55 5.61 53.79
C GLU A 857 -20.76 6.81 52.83
N GLY A 858 -20.60 6.62 51.51
CA GLY A 858 -21.32 7.41 50.49
C GLY A 858 -21.04 8.91 50.32
N TRP A 859 -20.07 9.51 51.03
CA TRP A 859 -19.74 10.95 50.92
C TRP A 859 -18.57 11.23 49.95
N GLU A 860 -18.84 11.85 48.79
CA GLU A 860 -17.78 12.38 47.92
C GLU A 860 -17.19 13.69 48.48
N THR A 861 -15.87 13.75 48.62
CA THR A 861 -15.16 14.97 49.03
C THR A 861 -14.96 15.92 47.85
N ILE A 862 -15.69 17.04 47.83
CA ILE A 862 -15.66 18.01 46.71
C ILE A 862 -14.25 18.65 46.59
N GLY A 863 -13.43 18.15 45.68
CA GLY A 863 -12.13 18.75 45.32
C GLY A 863 -11.11 17.78 44.72
N GLU A 864 -11.14 16.50 45.08
CA GLU A 864 -10.28 15.47 44.47
C GLU A 864 -11.06 14.64 43.42
N SER A 865 -10.39 14.17 42.37
CA SER A 865 -11.06 13.44 41.28
C SER A 865 -11.46 12.02 41.70
N PRO A 866 -12.65 11.51 41.30
CA PRO A 866 -13.06 10.13 41.59
C PRO A 866 -12.02 9.12 41.07
N GLY A 867 -11.59 8.19 41.95
CA GLY A 867 -10.63 7.14 41.60
C GLY A 867 -9.14 7.44 41.88
N GLN A 868 -8.81 8.37 42.79
CA GLN A 868 -7.50 8.28 43.48
C GLN A 868 -7.58 7.25 44.59
N GLU A 869 -6.78 6.17 44.51
CA GLU A 869 -6.48 5.33 45.67
C GLU A 869 -5.84 6.18 46.77
N GLN A 870 -6.58 6.51 47.84
CA GLN A 870 -6.01 7.20 49.01
C GLN A 870 -5.25 6.19 49.89
N SER A 871 -4.19 5.60 49.35
CA SER A 871 -3.27 4.76 50.12
C SER A 871 -2.55 5.56 51.21
N ILE A 872 -2.04 4.87 52.24
CA ILE A 872 -1.23 5.48 53.29
C ILE A 872 0.00 6.22 52.70
N ILE A 873 0.57 5.72 51.60
CA ILE A 873 1.64 6.39 50.85
C ILE A 873 1.19 7.76 50.33
N ASN A 874 -0.02 7.86 49.77
CA ASN A 874 -0.59 9.13 49.30
C ASN A 874 -0.97 10.08 50.46
N PHE A 875 -1.28 9.57 51.65
CA PHE A 875 -1.47 10.38 52.86
C PHE A 875 -0.15 11.06 53.28
N TRP A 876 0.95 10.29 53.37
CA TRP A 876 2.28 10.80 53.70
C TRP A 876 2.85 11.73 52.62
N LEU A 877 2.74 11.38 51.33
CA LEU A 877 3.20 12.23 50.21
C LEU A 877 2.47 13.58 50.13
N LYS A 878 1.25 13.68 50.68
CA LYS A 878 0.49 14.94 50.79
C LYS A 878 0.80 15.72 52.09
N GLY A 879 1.64 15.18 52.99
CA GLY A 879 2.02 15.81 54.27
C GLY A 879 0.85 16.02 55.23
N ARG A 880 -0.19 15.16 55.16
CA ARG A 880 -1.42 15.31 55.96
C ARG A 880 -1.18 15.13 57.46
N ASP A 881 -0.16 14.35 57.84
CA ASP A 881 0.37 14.22 59.20
C ASP A 881 0.91 15.56 59.73
N LEU A 882 1.76 16.24 58.95
CA LEU A 882 2.34 17.54 59.33
C LEU A 882 1.25 18.61 59.44
N GLN A 883 0.30 18.65 58.50
CA GLN A 883 -0.84 19.57 58.53
C GLN A 883 -1.73 19.36 59.77
N PHE A 884 -1.90 18.11 60.23
CA PHE A 884 -2.62 17.79 61.46
C PHE A 884 -1.87 18.25 62.73
N LEU A 885 -0.54 18.18 62.72
CA LEU A 885 0.30 18.70 63.82
C LEU A 885 0.32 20.23 63.85
N GLU A 886 0.47 20.90 62.71
CA GLU A 886 0.45 22.36 62.60
C GLU A 886 -0.91 22.97 63.03
N THR A 887 -2.02 22.37 62.61
CA THR A 887 -3.37 22.82 63.00
C THR A 887 -3.70 22.59 64.48
N ARG A 888 -2.96 21.69 65.17
CA ARG A 888 -2.97 21.62 66.63
C ARG A 888 -2.05 22.67 67.26
N GLY A 889 -0.84 22.88 66.74
CA GLY A 889 0.11 23.88 67.22
C GLY A 889 -0.45 25.31 67.21
N MET A 890 -1.19 25.69 66.15
CA MET A 890 -1.77 27.03 66.05
C MET A 890 -2.85 27.36 67.11
N LYS A 891 -3.41 26.38 67.84
CA LYS A 891 -4.39 26.66 68.90
C LYS A 891 -3.81 27.42 70.11
N GLY A 892 -2.49 27.53 70.21
CA GLY A 892 -1.82 28.36 71.23
C GLY A 892 -1.75 29.87 70.91
N ALA A 893 -1.97 30.30 69.66
CA ALA A 893 -1.65 31.67 69.22
C ALA A 893 -2.89 32.48 68.81
N LYS A 894 -3.39 33.37 69.70
CA LYS A 894 -4.46 34.32 69.38
C LYS A 894 -3.95 35.49 68.52
N GLY A 895 -4.31 35.52 67.23
CA GLY A 895 -3.86 36.56 66.28
C GLY A 895 -4.88 36.91 65.17
N LYS A 896 -5.93 37.66 65.52
CA LYS A 896 -7.02 38.20 64.68
C LYS A 896 -6.82 38.22 63.14
N SER A 897 -7.67 37.47 62.42
CA SER A 897 -8.37 37.94 61.21
C SER A 897 -9.63 37.07 61.00
N SER A 898 -10.64 37.54 60.27
CA SER A 898 -11.99 36.95 60.26
C SER A 898 -12.48 36.48 58.89
N ARG A 899 -13.19 35.33 58.87
CA ARG A 899 -14.35 35.04 58.02
C ARG A 899 -15.12 33.81 58.54
N HIS A 900 -16.45 33.86 58.48
CA HIS A 900 -17.32 32.76 58.92
C HIS A 900 -17.41 31.64 57.88
N ILE A 901 -17.26 30.39 58.34
CA ILE A 901 -18.04 29.23 57.85
C ILE A 901 -18.50 28.46 59.11
N SER A 902 -19.68 27.87 59.07
CA SER A 902 -20.38 27.29 60.23
C SER A 902 -19.87 25.92 60.66
N SER A 903 -19.69 25.72 61.97
CA SER A 903 -19.51 24.40 62.58
C SER A 903 -20.84 23.78 63.03
N HIS A 904 -21.05 22.51 62.73
CA HIS A 904 -21.87 21.61 63.56
C HIS A 904 -20.97 20.46 64.02
N ASN A 905 -21.15 20.04 65.27
CA ASN A 905 -20.24 19.16 66.00
C ASN A 905 -21.03 17.91 66.41
N GLN A 906 -20.50 16.71 66.15
CA GLN A 906 -21.29 15.47 66.20
C GLN A 906 -20.83 14.48 67.29
N PHE A 907 -20.37 15.01 68.43
CA PHE A 907 -19.88 14.24 69.58
C PHE A 907 -20.78 14.32 70.84
N ASP A 908 -22.09 14.54 70.65
CA ASP A 908 -23.11 14.59 71.72
C ASP A 908 -23.72 13.22 72.08
N MET A 909 -22.98 12.11 71.90
CA MET A 909 -23.42 10.75 72.25
C MET A 909 -22.44 9.97 73.15
N LEU A 910 -21.58 10.67 73.91
CA LEU A 910 -20.68 10.05 74.90
C LEU A 910 -20.87 10.61 76.33
N SER A 911 -22.06 11.11 76.64
CA SER A 911 -22.48 11.59 77.97
C SER A 911 -23.56 10.68 78.56
N GLY A 912 -23.13 9.68 79.35
CA GLY A 912 -24.04 8.97 80.25
C GLY A 912 -24.53 9.87 81.39
N PRO A 913 -25.70 9.59 81.98
CA PRO A 913 -26.31 10.48 82.98
C PRO A 913 -25.56 10.43 84.31
N ASN A 914 -25.36 11.60 84.93
CA ASN A 914 -25.15 11.70 86.37
C ASN A 914 -25.70 13.02 86.91
N THR A 915 -26.14 12.97 88.16
CA THR A 915 -27.08 13.92 88.76
C THR A 915 -26.41 15.18 89.36
N GLU A 916 -27.05 16.32 89.11
CA GLU A 916 -27.30 17.40 90.09
C GLU A 916 -26.20 18.34 90.65
N LEU A 917 -26.69 19.55 90.99
CA LEU A 917 -26.23 20.52 92.01
C LEU A 917 -24.97 21.40 91.77
N HIS A 918 -25.25 22.57 91.16
CA HIS A 918 -25.05 23.93 91.71
C HIS A 918 -23.68 24.39 92.27
N GLU A 919 -23.23 25.56 91.74
CA GLU A 919 -22.64 26.71 92.47
C GLU A 919 -21.24 26.58 93.14
N HIS A 920 -20.40 27.62 93.27
CA HIS A 920 -20.40 28.98 92.71
C HIS A 920 -18.97 29.60 92.72
N VAL A 921 -18.75 30.64 91.89
CA VAL A 921 -17.82 31.78 92.10
C VAL A 921 -16.31 31.50 92.38
N ARG A 922 -15.50 31.65 91.31
CA ARG A 922 -14.38 32.63 91.10
C ARG A 922 -13.20 32.74 92.11
N PRO A 923 -12.06 33.41 91.76
CA PRO A 923 -11.74 34.16 90.52
C PRO A 923 -11.42 33.30 89.30
#